data_AF-A0A2M9VD54-F1
#
_entry.id   AF-A0A2M9VD54-F1
#
_cell.length_a   1.000
_cell.length_b   1.000
_cell.length_c   1.000
_cell.angle_alpha   90.00
_cell.angle_beta   90.00
_cell.angle_gamma   90.00
#
_symmetry.space_group_name_H-M   'P 1'
#
loop_
_entity.id
_entity.type
_entity.pdbx_description
1 polymer ?
#
loop_
_entity_poly.entity_id
_entity_poly.type
_entity_poly.pdbx_seq_one_letter_code
_entity_poly.pdbx_strand_id
1 'polypeptide(L)'
;MKNAIVSLLLLLMVTQYVTAQKKVIKIACIGNSITYGVGTRNPAKDSYPAVLGQMLGDGYEVRNFGVSARTMLMKGDHPYMKEERYRQALAYNPDIVTIKLGTNDTKPQNWRYKSDFKKDMETMIRTIRALPSKPEIYLCYPIPAYAVQWGINDSTIVHGVMPVIDQLAAKYRLKVIDLHTPLTGMKECFADHVHPNEKAAARIARVIYRQLTGKEAPEHVSQPFPGHKSKWQGFDQYTFTYQDRQAIVVCPERAAAGNPWIWRPAFFGAFASVDEALLKRGFHVAYYDLTHLYGSPRARKSGTDFYWNMVQMYGLSPRVTLEGFSRGGLFAYNWAADHPDKVACIYVDAPVCDVFSWPGRSSGNAGLWKGMLDEWGLTEARMNTFPGNPIDRLKPLADARIPVICVCGDSDRVVPFSENSAVVRQRYTAMGAPFELILKPGVDHHPHSLENPTPVVDFIVRHQAGYEAGQCYTLRGNYQNSYRKFEKERVGTVAFLGGSITEMKGWRDMICEDLKQRFPYTKFTFVTAGIPSTGSTPGAFRLTDDVLSKGKVDLLFVEAAVNDDTNGFSAIEQVRGMEGIVRHALVSNPSMDIMMLHFIYDPFIPKLDKGQMPDVILNHERVANHYLLPSVNLASEIAARMRSGEFTWEQFGGTHPNPLGHAYYAATINKVLDEMYAPCATAKDAAKPHALPAVPLDAYSYTNGRLVDIRQAHIGKGWQLVAPWTPRLAAETRPGFVDVPMLETNRPGAKLTLDFEGTAVGIFCVSGPAAGILEYSVDGAPFKKMDTFTAWSGGLYIPWVYMFDTELPMGKHRLTLRMSKDHHPQSKGTSCQIRQFVVNDSCE
;
A
#
# COMPACT_ATOMS: atom_id res chain seq x y z
N MET A 1 5.81 43.39 3.91
CA MET A 1 5.53 43.67 2.47
C MET A 1 5.83 42.50 1.54
N LYS A 2 6.80 41.62 1.82
CA LYS A 2 7.05 40.40 1.00
C LYS A 2 5.90 39.36 1.05
N ASN A 3 5.15 39.25 2.16
CA ASN A 3 4.04 38.29 2.30
C ASN A 3 2.74 38.72 1.59
N ALA A 4 2.57 40.01 1.30
CA ALA A 4 1.43 40.51 0.54
C ALA A 4 1.60 40.28 -0.98
N ILE A 5 2.85 40.32 -1.46
CA ILE A 5 3.17 40.10 -2.88
C ILE A 5 3.04 38.61 -3.26
N VAL A 6 3.36 37.68 -2.34
CA VAL A 6 3.16 36.23 -2.56
C VAL A 6 1.66 35.86 -2.54
N SER A 7 0.86 36.50 -1.69
CA SER A 7 -0.60 36.30 -1.65
C SER A 7 -1.31 36.89 -2.88
N LEU A 8 -0.80 37.99 -3.43
CA LEU A 8 -1.31 38.60 -4.67
C LEU A 8 -0.87 37.81 -5.92
N LEU A 9 0.32 37.20 -5.91
CA LEU A 9 0.79 36.30 -6.96
C LEU A 9 0.03 34.96 -6.99
N LEU A 10 -0.43 34.45 -5.85
CA LEU A 10 -1.33 33.28 -5.80
C LEU A 10 -2.77 33.62 -6.24
N LEU A 11 -3.27 34.82 -5.95
CA LEU A 11 -4.56 35.27 -6.49
C LEU A 11 -4.50 35.46 -8.02
N LEU A 12 -3.34 35.84 -8.55
CA LEU A 12 -3.04 35.90 -9.99
C LEU A 12 -2.83 34.51 -10.63
N MET A 13 -2.28 33.52 -9.91
CA MET A 13 -2.19 32.13 -10.40
C MET A 13 -3.53 31.37 -10.34
N VAL A 14 -4.43 31.71 -9.42
CA VAL A 14 -5.81 31.18 -9.40
C VAL A 14 -6.70 31.88 -10.43
N THR A 15 -6.38 33.10 -10.87
CA THR A 15 -7.12 33.79 -11.95
C THR A 15 -6.56 33.56 -13.36
N GLN A 16 -5.35 33.01 -13.52
CA GLN A 16 -4.79 32.64 -14.83
C GLN A 16 -5.03 31.17 -15.26
N TYR A 17 -5.73 30.37 -14.45
CA TYR A 17 -6.29 29.08 -14.87
C TYR A 17 -7.81 29.13 -15.12
N VAL A 18 -8.36 30.30 -15.45
CA VAL A 18 -9.52 30.33 -16.35
C VAL A 18 -8.99 30.07 -17.76
N THR A 19 -8.51 28.85 -18.01
CA THR A 19 -8.46 28.36 -19.38
C THR A 19 -9.86 28.54 -19.92
N ALA A 20 -10.02 29.26 -21.03
CA ALA A 20 -11.26 29.26 -21.78
C ALA A 20 -11.63 27.78 -22.01
N GLN A 21 -12.54 27.25 -21.18
CA GLN A 21 -12.84 25.83 -21.16
C GLN A 21 -13.44 25.54 -22.52
N LYS A 22 -12.68 24.83 -23.35
CA LYS A 22 -13.07 24.53 -24.73
C LYS A 22 -14.44 23.88 -24.66
N LYS A 23 -15.45 24.50 -25.28
CA LYS A 23 -16.83 24.02 -25.22
C LYS A 23 -16.86 22.56 -25.69
N VAL A 24 -17.20 21.64 -24.79
CA VAL A 24 -17.36 20.22 -25.11
C VAL A 24 -18.60 20.06 -25.99
N ILE A 25 -18.44 19.39 -27.13
CA ILE A 25 -19.53 19.15 -28.08
C ILE A 25 -20.35 17.94 -27.60
N LYS A 26 -21.63 18.15 -27.34
CA LYS A 26 -22.54 17.12 -26.83
C LYS A 26 -23.19 16.33 -27.97
N ILE A 27 -23.03 15.02 -27.99
CA ILE A 27 -23.61 14.13 -29.00
C ILE A 27 -24.62 13.18 -28.37
N ALA A 28 -25.87 13.25 -28.80
CA ALA A 28 -26.90 12.27 -28.44
C ALA A 28 -27.05 11.20 -29.53
N CYS A 29 -26.77 9.94 -29.17
CA CYS A 29 -27.03 8.79 -30.04
C CYS A 29 -28.41 8.17 -29.73
N ILE A 30 -29.44 8.53 -30.50
CA ILE A 30 -30.80 8.03 -30.35
C ILE A 30 -30.99 6.77 -31.20
N GLY A 31 -31.55 5.71 -30.61
CA GLY A 31 -31.87 4.51 -31.37
C GLY A 31 -32.44 3.35 -30.56
N ASN A 32 -32.43 2.18 -31.16
CA ASN A 32 -32.99 0.96 -30.60
C ASN A 32 -31.93 0.07 -29.90
N SER A 33 -32.14 -1.24 -29.84
CA SER A 33 -31.22 -2.23 -29.23
C SER A 33 -29.81 -2.21 -29.83
N ILE A 34 -29.69 -1.93 -31.13
CA ILE A 34 -28.39 -1.81 -31.80
C ILE A 34 -27.63 -0.57 -31.27
N THR A 35 -28.35 0.51 -30.99
CA THR A 35 -27.75 1.72 -30.38
C THR A 35 -27.43 1.50 -28.92
N TYR A 36 -28.31 0.80 -28.19
CA TYR A 36 -28.03 0.39 -26.81
C TYR A 36 -26.74 -0.42 -26.71
N GLY A 37 -26.47 -1.28 -27.70
CA GLY A 37 -25.28 -2.14 -27.75
C GLY A 37 -25.58 -3.61 -27.50
N VAL A 38 -26.83 -4.06 -27.71
CA VAL A 38 -27.11 -5.50 -27.73
C VAL A 38 -26.21 -6.16 -28.78
N GLY A 39 -25.61 -7.29 -28.42
CA GLY A 39 -24.64 -8.02 -29.26
C GLY A 39 -23.19 -7.80 -28.88
N THR A 40 -22.87 -6.78 -28.06
CA THR A 40 -21.51 -6.55 -27.54
C THR A 40 -21.37 -7.05 -26.10
N ARG A 41 -20.14 -7.40 -25.69
CA ARG A 41 -19.84 -7.90 -24.34
C ARG A 41 -20.11 -6.87 -23.25
N ASN A 42 -19.64 -5.62 -23.42
CA ASN A 42 -19.90 -4.53 -22.48
C ASN A 42 -20.45 -3.32 -23.24
N PRO A 43 -21.78 -3.08 -23.26
CA PRO A 43 -22.36 -1.95 -23.98
C PRO A 43 -21.84 -0.56 -23.56
N ALA A 44 -21.40 -0.38 -22.31
CA ALA A 44 -20.82 0.89 -21.86
C ALA A 44 -19.45 1.19 -22.49
N LYS A 45 -18.76 0.16 -23.00
CA LYS A 45 -17.44 0.24 -23.61
C LYS A 45 -17.45 -0.05 -25.11
N ASP A 46 -18.22 -1.06 -25.53
CA ASP A 46 -18.09 -1.70 -26.83
C ASP A 46 -19.24 -1.36 -27.78
N SER A 47 -20.32 -0.71 -27.30
CA SER A 47 -21.38 -0.23 -28.19
C SER A 47 -20.85 0.84 -29.14
N TYR A 48 -21.45 0.99 -30.33
CA TYR A 48 -20.96 1.99 -31.29
C TYR A 48 -20.95 3.42 -30.73
N PRO A 49 -21.90 3.87 -29.87
CA PRO A 49 -21.79 5.19 -29.25
C PRO A 49 -20.60 5.29 -28.29
N ALA A 50 -20.32 4.23 -27.53
CA ALA A 50 -19.15 4.19 -26.64
C ALA A 50 -17.84 4.24 -27.43
N VAL A 51 -17.72 3.42 -28.47
CA VAL A 51 -16.57 3.40 -29.38
C VAL A 51 -16.41 4.74 -30.12
N LEU A 52 -17.50 5.37 -30.53
CA LEU A 52 -17.47 6.71 -31.13
C LEU A 52 -16.91 7.75 -30.15
N GLY A 53 -17.31 7.68 -28.88
CA GLY A 53 -16.75 8.54 -27.83
C GLY A 53 -15.24 8.33 -27.63
N GLN A 54 -14.78 7.08 -27.65
CA GLN A 54 -13.35 6.74 -27.57
C GLN A 54 -12.55 7.36 -28.73
N MET A 55 -13.10 7.33 -29.95
CA MET A 55 -12.45 7.91 -31.14
C MET A 55 -12.43 9.44 -31.15
N LEU A 56 -13.50 10.08 -30.65
CA LEU A 56 -13.65 11.54 -30.69
C LEU A 56 -12.85 12.27 -29.59
N GLY A 57 -12.64 11.61 -28.45
CA GLY A 57 -11.84 12.13 -27.34
C GLY A 57 -12.49 13.27 -26.55
N ASP A 58 -11.71 13.92 -25.69
CA ASP A 58 -12.19 14.87 -24.65
C ASP A 58 -12.89 16.14 -25.18
N GLY A 59 -12.77 16.42 -26.48
CA GLY A 59 -13.51 17.51 -27.13
C GLY A 59 -15.01 17.23 -27.29
N TYR A 60 -15.43 15.98 -27.07
CA TYR A 60 -16.79 15.52 -27.29
C TYR A 60 -17.31 14.73 -26.08
N GLU A 61 -18.59 14.87 -25.81
CA GLU A 61 -19.30 14.02 -24.87
C GLU A 61 -20.36 13.23 -25.64
N VAL A 62 -20.12 11.94 -25.85
CA VAL A 62 -21.04 11.06 -26.58
C VAL A 62 -21.89 10.28 -25.59
N ARG A 63 -23.21 10.47 -25.62
CA ARG A 63 -24.16 9.75 -24.77
C ARG A 63 -25.02 8.79 -25.58
N ASN A 64 -25.11 7.56 -25.08
CA ASN A 64 -25.94 6.51 -25.63
C ASN A 64 -27.39 6.64 -25.11
N PHE A 65 -28.33 6.98 -25.98
CA PHE A 65 -29.77 7.02 -25.68
C PHE A 65 -30.53 5.84 -26.29
N GLY A 66 -29.84 4.75 -26.66
CA GLY A 66 -30.47 3.55 -27.19
C GLY A 66 -31.41 2.88 -26.19
N VAL A 67 -32.57 2.40 -26.65
CA VAL A 67 -33.49 1.58 -25.87
C VAL A 67 -33.90 0.36 -26.69
N SER A 68 -33.77 -0.85 -26.14
CA SER A 68 -34.04 -2.09 -26.89
C SER A 68 -35.47 -2.18 -27.44
N ALA A 69 -35.62 -2.84 -28.59
CA ALA A 69 -36.91 -3.09 -29.26
C ALA A 69 -37.74 -1.86 -29.73
N ARG A 70 -37.27 -0.62 -29.54
CA ARG A 70 -38.09 0.57 -29.81
C ARG A 70 -38.26 0.91 -31.29
N THR A 71 -39.41 1.51 -31.61
CA THR A 71 -39.86 1.92 -32.94
C THR A 71 -39.90 3.45 -33.07
N MET A 72 -39.82 3.95 -34.30
CA MET A 72 -40.17 5.34 -34.62
C MET A 72 -41.70 5.55 -34.61
N LEU A 73 -42.45 4.55 -35.07
CA LEU A 73 -43.92 4.57 -35.15
C LEU A 73 -44.56 4.74 -33.77
N MET A 74 -45.44 5.74 -33.66
CA MET A 74 -46.24 6.03 -32.46
C MET A 74 -47.38 5.04 -32.21
N LYS A 75 -47.83 4.35 -33.27
CA LYS A 75 -48.76 3.23 -33.22
C LYS A 75 -48.08 1.86 -33.19
N GLY A 76 -46.75 1.82 -33.23
CA GLY A 76 -45.99 0.58 -33.06
C GLY A 76 -46.14 0.02 -31.65
N ASP A 77 -45.67 -1.22 -31.46
CA ASP A 77 -45.67 -1.92 -30.18
C ASP A 77 -44.89 -1.18 -29.07
N HIS A 78 -43.75 -0.56 -29.42
CA HIS A 78 -42.89 0.16 -28.46
C HIS A 78 -42.37 1.50 -28.98
N PRO A 79 -43.20 2.56 -29.00
CA PRO A 79 -42.80 3.87 -29.53
C PRO A 79 -41.69 4.54 -28.71
N TYR A 80 -40.55 4.83 -29.34
CA TYR A 80 -39.39 5.44 -28.67
C TYR A 80 -39.70 6.82 -28.06
N MET A 81 -40.52 7.64 -28.72
CA MET A 81 -40.87 8.99 -28.22
C MET A 81 -41.69 8.99 -26.92
N LYS A 82 -42.17 7.82 -26.45
CA LYS A 82 -42.83 7.67 -25.14
C LYS A 82 -41.86 7.34 -24.01
N GLU A 83 -40.61 7.00 -24.33
CA GLU A 83 -39.61 6.55 -23.36
C GLU A 83 -39.06 7.70 -22.50
N GLU A 84 -38.71 7.39 -21.25
CA GLU A 84 -37.94 8.29 -20.39
C GLU A 84 -36.62 8.69 -21.06
N ARG A 85 -35.97 7.74 -21.75
CA ARG A 85 -34.69 7.96 -22.44
C ARG A 85 -34.79 9.02 -23.54
N TYR A 86 -35.94 9.16 -24.19
CA TYR A 86 -36.17 10.24 -25.15
C TYR A 86 -36.22 11.61 -24.45
N ARG A 87 -36.95 11.70 -23.33
CA ARG A 87 -36.99 12.93 -22.52
C ARG A 87 -35.60 13.31 -21.99
N GLN A 88 -34.81 12.33 -21.56
CA GLN A 88 -33.41 12.53 -21.18
C GLN A 88 -32.53 13.02 -22.34
N ALA A 89 -32.73 12.49 -23.56
CA ALA A 89 -31.99 12.94 -24.74
C ALA A 89 -32.30 14.40 -25.10
N LEU A 90 -33.55 14.85 -24.93
CA LEU A 90 -33.94 16.24 -25.12
C LEU A 90 -33.36 17.15 -24.02
N ALA A 91 -33.47 16.73 -22.76
CA ALA A 91 -32.95 17.47 -21.60
C ALA A 91 -31.41 17.61 -21.62
N TYR A 92 -30.71 16.67 -22.26
CA TYR A 92 -29.27 16.74 -22.47
C TYR A 92 -28.84 17.96 -23.31
N ASN A 93 -29.78 18.55 -24.07
CA ASN A 93 -29.59 19.72 -24.94
C ASN A 93 -28.34 19.59 -25.83
N PRO A 94 -28.27 18.52 -26.65
CA PRO A 94 -27.07 18.17 -27.42
C PRO A 94 -26.76 19.17 -28.52
N ASP A 95 -25.50 19.26 -28.94
CA ASP A 95 -25.08 20.01 -30.13
C ASP A 95 -25.24 19.18 -31.41
N ILE A 96 -25.16 17.84 -31.31
CA ILE A 96 -25.30 16.90 -32.43
C ILE A 96 -26.24 15.75 -32.02
N VAL A 97 -27.13 15.34 -32.92
CA VAL A 97 -28.01 14.18 -32.71
C VAL A 97 -27.91 13.20 -33.88
N THR A 98 -27.64 11.93 -33.58
CA THR A 98 -27.79 10.83 -34.55
C THR A 98 -29.08 10.08 -34.25
N ILE A 99 -29.91 9.84 -35.28
CA ILE A 99 -31.19 9.12 -35.14
C ILE A 99 -31.11 7.83 -35.95
N LYS A 100 -31.00 6.69 -35.25
CA LYS A 100 -30.91 5.34 -35.83
C LYS A 100 -32.08 4.45 -35.40
N LEU A 101 -33.29 4.82 -35.81
CA LEU A 101 -34.55 4.10 -35.62
C LEU A 101 -35.14 3.67 -36.97
N GLY A 102 -36.05 2.70 -36.98
CA GLY A 102 -36.64 2.14 -38.21
C GLY A 102 -36.48 0.62 -38.33
N THR A 103 -35.48 0.00 -37.68
CA THR A 103 -35.27 -1.46 -37.76
C THR A 103 -36.47 -2.25 -37.21
N ASN A 104 -36.94 -1.92 -35.99
CA ASN A 104 -38.07 -2.62 -35.36
C ASN A 104 -39.42 -2.26 -35.99
N ASP A 105 -39.50 -1.12 -36.67
CA ASP A 105 -40.68 -0.69 -37.39
C ASP A 105 -41.01 -1.66 -38.53
N THR A 106 -39.99 -2.30 -39.13
CA THR A 106 -40.16 -3.27 -40.22
C THR A 106 -40.88 -4.56 -39.85
N LYS A 107 -41.06 -4.83 -38.55
CA LYS A 107 -41.83 -6.00 -38.09
C LYS A 107 -43.28 -5.93 -38.58
N PRO A 108 -43.91 -7.03 -39.03
CA PRO A 108 -45.25 -6.99 -39.63
C PRO A 108 -46.31 -6.27 -38.78
N GLN A 109 -46.31 -6.48 -37.46
CA GLN A 109 -47.26 -5.85 -36.54
C GLN A 109 -47.10 -4.33 -36.43
N ASN A 110 -45.91 -3.81 -36.72
CA ASN A 110 -45.60 -2.39 -36.73
C ASN A 110 -45.77 -1.80 -38.13
N TRP A 111 -45.26 -2.48 -39.15
CA TRP A 111 -45.24 -2.00 -40.53
C TRP A 111 -46.62 -1.91 -41.19
N ARG A 112 -47.66 -2.53 -40.61
CA ARG A 112 -49.06 -2.24 -40.96
C ARG A 112 -49.42 -0.76 -40.83
N TYR A 113 -48.69 0.00 -40.02
CA TYR A 113 -48.84 1.45 -39.84
C TYR A 113 -47.83 2.29 -40.65
N LYS A 114 -47.19 1.72 -41.68
CA LYS A 114 -46.15 2.39 -42.49
C LYS A 114 -46.49 3.79 -43.00
N SER A 115 -47.77 4.09 -43.22
CA SER A 115 -48.23 5.43 -43.65
C SER A 115 -47.92 6.52 -42.62
N ASP A 116 -47.82 6.18 -41.33
CA ASP A 116 -47.54 7.11 -40.25
C ASP A 116 -46.03 7.31 -39.99
N PHE A 117 -45.16 6.41 -40.51
CA PHE A 117 -43.72 6.42 -40.22
C PHE A 117 -43.06 7.76 -40.56
N LYS A 118 -43.39 8.32 -41.74
CA LYS A 118 -42.89 9.63 -42.18
C LYS A 118 -43.31 10.76 -41.25
N LYS A 119 -44.58 10.77 -40.83
CA LYS A 119 -45.14 11.78 -39.94
C LYS A 119 -44.50 11.72 -38.55
N ASP A 120 -44.30 10.53 -38.02
CA ASP A 120 -43.73 10.32 -36.69
C ASP A 120 -42.23 10.70 -36.66
N MET A 121 -41.47 10.31 -37.69
CA MET A 121 -40.07 10.75 -37.84
C MET A 121 -39.97 12.27 -38.01
N GLU A 122 -40.85 12.86 -38.81
CA GLU A 122 -40.93 14.32 -38.97
C GLU A 122 -41.23 15.03 -37.64
N THR A 123 -42.08 14.45 -36.81
CA THR A 123 -42.37 14.96 -35.46
C THR A 123 -41.11 14.96 -34.59
N MET A 124 -40.37 13.84 -34.54
CA MET A 124 -39.12 13.76 -33.79
C MET A 124 -38.09 14.80 -34.27
N ILE A 125 -37.92 14.94 -35.59
CA ILE A 125 -37.00 15.92 -36.20
C ILE A 125 -37.36 17.34 -35.76
N ARG A 126 -38.65 17.72 -35.83
CA ARG A 126 -39.12 19.05 -35.44
C ARG A 126 -38.88 19.33 -33.96
N THR A 127 -39.19 18.36 -33.09
CA THR A 127 -38.96 18.49 -31.65
C THR A 127 -37.48 18.70 -31.33
N ILE A 128 -36.59 17.91 -31.93
CA ILE A 128 -35.14 18.01 -31.69
C ILE A 128 -34.59 19.34 -32.24
N ARG A 129 -35.05 19.77 -33.43
CA ARG A 129 -34.63 21.04 -34.05
C ARG A 129 -35.06 22.27 -33.25
N ALA A 130 -36.12 22.15 -32.46
CA ALA A 130 -36.63 23.22 -31.59
C ALA A 130 -35.87 23.34 -30.25
N LEU A 131 -34.91 22.45 -29.96
CA LEU A 131 -34.11 22.54 -28.75
C LEU A 131 -33.26 23.83 -28.73
N PRO A 132 -33.02 24.43 -27.54
CA PRO A 132 -32.22 25.65 -27.40
C PRO A 132 -30.81 25.58 -28.02
N SER A 133 -30.17 24.41 -27.97
CA SER A 133 -28.85 24.18 -28.57
C SER A 133 -28.83 24.25 -30.11
N LYS A 134 -30.00 24.17 -30.76
CA LYS A 134 -30.15 24.09 -32.23
C LYS A 134 -29.26 22.99 -32.84
N PRO A 135 -29.48 21.72 -32.47
CA PRO A 135 -28.58 20.64 -32.80
C PRO A 135 -28.44 20.41 -34.30
N GLU A 136 -27.26 19.98 -34.74
CA GLU A 136 -27.09 19.35 -36.04
C GLU A 136 -27.67 17.92 -36.00
N ILE A 137 -28.61 17.62 -36.90
CA ILE A 137 -29.31 16.32 -36.92
C ILE A 137 -28.80 15.49 -38.10
N TYR A 138 -28.37 14.26 -37.78
CA TYR A 138 -27.98 13.22 -38.71
C TYR A 138 -29.01 12.09 -38.68
N LEU A 139 -29.64 11.81 -39.82
CA LEU A 139 -30.50 10.64 -39.96
C LEU A 139 -29.64 9.45 -40.40
N CYS A 140 -29.71 8.35 -39.67
CA CYS A 140 -28.92 7.17 -39.98
C CYS A 140 -29.79 6.11 -40.64
N TYR A 141 -29.32 5.55 -41.76
CA TYR A 141 -29.94 4.34 -42.28
C TYR A 141 -29.83 3.19 -41.26
N PRO A 142 -30.86 2.32 -41.14
CA PRO A 142 -30.69 1.09 -40.38
C PRO A 142 -29.61 0.18 -41.00
N ILE A 143 -28.84 -0.49 -40.15
CA ILE A 143 -27.85 -1.50 -40.59
C ILE A 143 -28.55 -2.73 -41.19
N PRO A 144 -27.84 -3.60 -41.95
CA PRO A 144 -28.45 -4.77 -42.56
C PRO A 144 -29.00 -5.77 -41.54
N ALA A 145 -30.16 -6.36 -41.84
CA ALA A 145 -30.67 -7.55 -41.19
C ALA A 145 -30.36 -8.78 -42.06
N TYR A 146 -29.54 -9.70 -41.55
CA TYR A 146 -29.02 -10.83 -42.35
C TYR A 146 -29.99 -11.99 -42.52
N ALA A 147 -31.13 -11.95 -41.81
CA ALA A 147 -32.24 -12.87 -41.94
C ALA A 147 -33.53 -12.19 -41.45
N VAL A 148 -34.69 -12.75 -41.82
CA VAL A 148 -35.95 -12.33 -41.18
C VAL A 148 -35.96 -12.88 -39.75
N GLN A 149 -35.65 -12.03 -38.78
CA GLN A 149 -35.51 -12.41 -37.38
C GLN A 149 -36.44 -11.56 -36.51
N TRP A 150 -37.29 -12.22 -35.70
CA TRP A 150 -38.37 -11.57 -34.93
C TRP A 150 -39.27 -10.64 -35.76
N GLY A 151 -39.42 -10.95 -37.06
CA GLY A 151 -40.14 -10.15 -38.03
C GLY A 151 -39.37 -8.96 -38.63
N ILE A 152 -38.16 -8.65 -38.16
CA ILE A 152 -37.32 -7.61 -38.76
C ILE A 152 -36.95 -8.05 -40.18
N ASN A 153 -37.16 -7.17 -41.16
CA ASN A 153 -37.02 -7.52 -42.57
C ASN A 153 -36.19 -6.48 -43.33
N ASP A 154 -35.06 -6.92 -43.87
CA ASP A 154 -34.11 -6.08 -44.59
C ASP A 154 -34.68 -5.46 -45.88
N SER A 155 -35.49 -6.21 -46.62
CA SER A 155 -36.19 -5.69 -47.80
C SER A 155 -37.10 -4.51 -47.43
N THR A 156 -37.73 -4.57 -46.25
CA THR A 156 -38.54 -3.47 -45.74
C THR A 156 -37.69 -2.30 -45.22
N ILE A 157 -36.48 -2.56 -44.71
CA ILE A 157 -35.50 -1.50 -44.38
C ILE A 157 -35.14 -0.74 -45.66
N VAL A 158 -34.70 -1.46 -46.70
CA VAL A 158 -34.17 -0.89 -47.94
C VAL A 158 -35.25 -0.19 -48.77
N HIS A 159 -36.41 -0.82 -48.96
CA HIS A 159 -37.47 -0.29 -49.83
C HIS A 159 -38.56 0.49 -49.10
N GLY A 160 -38.56 0.47 -47.76
CA GLY A 160 -39.58 1.11 -46.93
C GLY A 160 -39.04 2.25 -46.07
N VAL A 161 -38.06 1.96 -45.22
CA VAL A 161 -37.53 2.92 -44.24
C VAL A 161 -36.58 3.94 -44.87
N MET A 162 -35.57 3.48 -45.62
CA MET A 162 -34.53 4.34 -46.20
C MET A 162 -35.09 5.43 -47.14
N PRO A 163 -36.08 5.15 -48.03
CA PRO A 163 -36.67 6.19 -48.87
C PRO A 163 -37.38 7.30 -48.08
N VAL A 164 -37.99 6.97 -46.93
CA VAL A 164 -38.62 7.98 -46.07
C VAL A 164 -37.55 8.85 -45.38
N ILE A 165 -36.44 8.25 -44.97
CA ILE A 165 -35.28 8.99 -44.44
C ILE A 165 -34.77 9.99 -45.48
N ASP A 166 -34.60 9.58 -46.73
CA ASP A 166 -34.12 10.46 -47.81
C ASP A 166 -35.07 11.64 -48.07
N GLN A 167 -36.38 11.34 -48.13
CA GLN A 167 -37.40 12.38 -48.31
C GLN A 167 -37.35 13.43 -47.20
N LEU A 168 -37.20 12.99 -45.94
CA LEU A 168 -37.15 13.90 -44.79
C LEU A 168 -35.81 14.64 -44.71
N ALA A 169 -34.70 13.98 -45.02
CA ALA A 169 -33.40 14.61 -45.10
C ALA A 169 -33.38 15.73 -46.16
N ALA A 170 -33.90 15.48 -47.36
CA ALA A 170 -34.04 16.48 -48.41
C ALA A 170 -34.96 17.64 -47.97
N LYS A 171 -36.14 17.33 -47.41
CA LYS A 171 -37.11 18.33 -46.94
C LYS A 171 -36.53 19.28 -45.89
N TYR A 172 -35.77 18.74 -44.93
CA TYR A 172 -35.25 19.50 -43.80
C TYR A 172 -33.80 19.97 -43.96
N ARG A 173 -33.15 19.63 -45.09
CA ARG A 173 -31.72 19.86 -45.37
C ARG A 173 -30.82 19.23 -44.31
N LEU A 174 -31.12 17.98 -43.96
CA LEU A 174 -30.35 17.19 -42.99
C LEU A 174 -29.34 16.29 -43.72
N LYS A 175 -28.29 15.89 -43.00
CA LYS A 175 -27.31 14.91 -43.49
C LYS A 175 -27.82 13.50 -43.22
N VAL A 176 -27.57 12.59 -44.18
CA VAL A 176 -27.82 11.15 -44.03
C VAL A 176 -26.48 10.45 -43.79
N ILE A 177 -26.44 9.57 -42.79
CA ILE A 177 -25.31 8.65 -42.56
C ILE A 177 -25.73 7.26 -43.02
N ASP A 178 -25.11 6.78 -44.09
CA ASP A 178 -25.28 5.41 -44.55
C ASP A 178 -24.53 4.44 -43.64
N LEU A 179 -25.26 3.77 -42.75
CA LEU A 179 -24.73 2.66 -41.94
C LEU A 179 -25.05 1.29 -42.53
N HIS A 180 -25.78 1.22 -43.64
CA HIS A 180 -26.22 -0.03 -44.24
C HIS A 180 -25.13 -0.63 -45.13
N THR A 181 -24.71 0.13 -46.14
CA THR A 181 -23.69 -0.30 -47.12
C THR A 181 -22.36 -0.69 -46.45
N PRO A 182 -21.81 0.10 -45.50
CA PRO A 182 -20.51 -0.21 -44.90
C PRO A 182 -20.47 -1.49 -44.06
N LEU A 183 -21.63 -2.04 -43.71
CA LEU A 183 -21.79 -3.27 -42.94
C LEU A 183 -22.26 -4.44 -43.81
N THR A 184 -22.44 -4.25 -45.12
CA THR A 184 -22.74 -5.35 -46.06
C THR A 184 -21.56 -6.32 -46.12
N GLY A 185 -21.84 -7.62 -46.07
CA GLY A 185 -20.81 -8.68 -46.11
C GLY A 185 -20.14 -8.98 -44.76
N MET A 186 -20.65 -8.42 -43.66
CA MET A 186 -20.18 -8.69 -42.29
C MET A 186 -21.11 -9.66 -41.53
N LYS A 187 -21.77 -10.61 -42.22
CA LYS A 187 -22.79 -11.51 -41.63
C LYS A 187 -22.29 -12.23 -40.37
N GLU A 188 -21.02 -12.61 -40.36
CA GLU A 188 -20.35 -13.29 -39.24
C GLU A 188 -20.27 -12.44 -37.97
N CYS A 189 -20.44 -11.12 -38.08
CA CYS A 189 -20.44 -10.20 -36.96
C CYS A 189 -21.82 -10.07 -36.28
N PHE A 190 -22.81 -10.85 -36.72
CA PHE A 190 -24.20 -10.79 -36.27
C PHE A 190 -24.69 -12.18 -35.84
N ALA A 191 -24.44 -12.53 -34.57
CA ALA A 191 -24.74 -13.87 -34.05
C ALA A 191 -26.23 -14.25 -34.16
N ASP A 192 -27.13 -13.28 -34.02
CA ASP A 192 -28.57 -13.44 -34.16
C ASP A 192 -29.13 -12.85 -35.45
N HIS A 193 -28.26 -12.55 -36.41
CA HIS A 193 -28.58 -11.93 -37.70
C HIS A 193 -29.12 -10.47 -37.64
N VAL A 194 -29.17 -9.83 -36.47
CA VAL A 194 -29.69 -8.46 -36.29
C VAL A 194 -28.75 -7.55 -35.50
N HIS A 195 -28.18 -8.05 -34.41
CA HIS A 195 -27.38 -7.28 -33.47
C HIS A 195 -25.88 -7.42 -33.77
N PRO A 196 -25.15 -6.30 -33.93
CA PRO A 196 -23.72 -6.33 -34.22
C PRO A 196 -22.90 -6.68 -32.97
N ASN A 197 -21.85 -7.48 -33.17
CA ASN A 197 -20.76 -7.61 -32.19
C ASN A 197 -19.81 -6.39 -32.21
N GLU A 198 -18.73 -6.44 -31.44
CA GLU A 198 -17.78 -5.34 -31.26
C GLU A 198 -17.12 -4.89 -32.57
N LYS A 199 -16.83 -5.82 -33.49
CA LYS A 199 -16.21 -5.52 -34.79
C LYS A 199 -17.15 -4.69 -35.67
N ALA A 200 -18.43 -5.08 -35.73
CA ALA A 200 -19.44 -4.33 -36.46
C ALA A 200 -19.81 -3.00 -35.77
N ALA A 201 -19.84 -2.97 -34.43
CA ALA A 201 -20.03 -1.73 -33.66
C ALA A 201 -18.92 -0.70 -33.93
N ALA A 202 -17.65 -1.14 -33.96
CA ALA A 202 -16.52 -0.28 -34.34
C ALA A 202 -16.65 0.21 -35.79
N ARG A 203 -17.14 -0.62 -36.72
CA ARG A 203 -17.40 -0.18 -38.10
C ARG A 203 -18.46 0.93 -38.16
N ILE A 204 -19.56 0.79 -37.43
CA ILE A 204 -20.60 1.83 -37.32
C ILE A 204 -20.00 3.14 -36.78
N ALA A 205 -19.24 3.05 -35.69
CA ALA A 205 -18.60 4.21 -35.08
C ALA A 205 -17.63 4.92 -36.04
N ARG A 206 -16.81 4.19 -36.80
CA ARG A 206 -15.90 4.77 -37.82
C ARG A 206 -16.66 5.52 -38.91
N VAL A 207 -17.79 5.00 -39.36
CA VAL A 207 -18.62 5.66 -40.38
C VAL A 207 -19.19 6.96 -39.82
N ILE A 208 -19.75 6.94 -38.61
CA ILE A 208 -20.27 8.15 -37.96
C ILE A 208 -19.14 9.15 -37.73
N TYR A 209 -17.99 8.72 -37.20
CA TYR A 209 -16.83 9.58 -36.97
C TYR A 209 -16.41 10.33 -38.24
N ARG A 210 -16.33 9.63 -39.38
CA ARG A 210 -15.97 10.25 -40.66
C ARG A 210 -16.98 11.30 -41.11
N GLN A 211 -18.27 11.05 -40.88
CA GLN A 211 -19.33 12.01 -41.22
C GLN A 211 -19.33 13.24 -40.31
N LEU A 212 -19.02 13.06 -39.01
CA LEU A 212 -18.99 14.16 -38.05
C LEU A 212 -17.73 15.02 -38.18
N THR A 213 -16.58 14.41 -38.46
CA THR A 213 -15.28 15.10 -38.41
C THR A 213 -14.69 15.42 -39.78
N GLY A 214 -15.16 14.76 -40.85
CA GLY A 214 -14.55 14.81 -42.18
C GLY A 214 -13.20 14.08 -42.28
N LYS A 215 -12.75 13.41 -41.22
CA LYS A 215 -11.44 12.73 -41.14
C LYS A 215 -11.61 11.22 -41.12
N GLU A 216 -10.57 10.50 -41.49
CA GLU A 216 -10.50 9.06 -41.23
C GLU A 216 -10.45 8.79 -39.72
N ALA A 217 -11.21 7.80 -39.28
CA ALA A 217 -11.26 7.41 -37.88
C ALA A 217 -9.94 6.75 -37.47
N PRO A 218 -9.42 7.04 -36.27
CA PRO A 218 -8.30 6.28 -35.72
C PRO A 218 -8.68 4.79 -35.62
N GLU A 219 -7.68 3.93 -35.69
CA GLU A 219 -7.89 2.49 -35.48
C GLU A 219 -8.43 2.26 -34.06
N HIS A 220 -9.54 1.53 -33.95
CA HIS A 220 -10.09 1.18 -32.65
C HIS A 220 -9.35 -0.02 -32.09
N VAL A 221 -8.62 0.20 -31.00
CA VAL A 221 -8.00 -0.84 -30.21
C VAL A 221 -8.87 -1.09 -28.97
N SER A 222 -9.24 -2.34 -28.74
CA SER A 222 -9.97 -2.72 -27.52
C SER A 222 -9.19 -2.26 -26.29
N GLN A 223 -9.85 -1.50 -25.43
CA GLN A 223 -9.29 -0.96 -24.19
C GLN A 223 -9.92 -1.60 -22.95
N PRO A 224 -9.24 -1.57 -21.78
CA PRO A 224 -9.76 -2.14 -20.53
C PRO A 224 -11.00 -1.40 -20.02
N PHE A 225 -10.99 -0.06 -20.05
CA PHE A 225 -12.04 0.81 -19.54
C PHE A 225 -12.73 1.60 -20.66
N PRO A 226 -13.96 2.12 -20.47
CA PRO A 226 -14.63 2.98 -21.44
C PRO A 226 -14.00 4.38 -21.51
N GLY A 227 -14.38 5.13 -22.54
CA GLY A 227 -14.02 6.55 -22.68
C GLY A 227 -12.67 6.81 -23.32
N HIS A 228 -12.29 8.08 -23.39
CA HIS A 228 -11.07 8.49 -24.09
C HIS A 228 -9.82 7.98 -23.39
N LYS A 229 -8.95 7.30 -24.15
CA LYS A 229 -7.63 6.88 -23.67
C LYS A 229 -6.60 8.00 -23.83
N SER A 230 -5.95 8.40 -22.75
CA SER A 230 -4.87 9.37 -22.73
C SER A 230 -3.73 8.91 -21.80
N LYS A 231 -2.79 9.80 -21.49
CA LYS A 231 -1.70 9.55 -20.55
C LYS A 231 -1.79 10.48 -19.36
N TRP A 232 -1.60 9.95 -18.16
CA TRP A 232 -1.46 10.71 -16.91
C TRP A 232 -0.25 10.20 -16.14
N GLN A 233 0.73 11.09 -15.90
CA GLN A 233 2.01 10.73 -15.29
C GLN A 233 2.71 9.53 -15.97
N GLY A 234 2.56 9.39 -17.30
CA GLY A 234 3.10 8.26 -18.09
C GLY A 234 2.20 7.02 -18.17
N PHE A 235 1.21 6.90 -17.28
CA PHE A 235 0.29 5.77 -17.20
C PHE A 235 -0.93 5.94 -18.12
N ASP A 236 -1.55 4.83 -18.52
CA ASP A 236 -2.76 4.85 -19.33
C ASP A 236 -3.95 5.37 -18.50
N GLN A 237 -4.56 6.47 -18.94
CA GLN A 237 -5.75 7.07 -18.33
C GLN A 237 -6.97 6.86 -19.24
N TYR A 238 -8.13 6.62 -18.64
CA TYR A 238 -9.42 6.49 -19.29
C TYR A 238 -10.43 7.45 -18.68
N THR A 239 -10.91 8.43 -19.47
CA THR A 239 -11.90 9.43 -19.03
C THR A 239 -13.27 9.15 -19.63
N PHE A 240 -14.30 9.00 -18.80
CA PHE A 240 -15.68 8.75 -19.24
C PHE A 240 -16.72 9.39 -18.33
N THR A 241 -17.99 9.32 -18.73
CA THR A 241 -19.14 9.73 -17.91
C THR A 241 -19.85 8.49 -17.40
N TYR A 242 -20.09 8.41 -16.09
CA TYR A 242 -20.88 7.36 -15.45
C TYR A 242 -22.09 7.97 -14.72
N GLN A 243 -23.29 7.52 -15.09
CA GLN A 243 -24.61 7.98 -14.64
C GLN A 243 -24.94 9.48 -14.81
N ASP A 244 -23.97 10.34 -15.12
CA ASP A 244 -24.04 11.80 -15.39
C ASP A 244 -22.79 12.55 -14.87
N ARG A 245 -21.93 11.85 -14.12
CA ARG A 245 -20.72 12.42 -13.50
C ARG A 245 -19.46 11.93 -14.18
N GLN A 246 -18.40 12.72 -14.08
CA GLN A 246 -17.10 12.35 -14.61
C GLN A 246 -16.52 11.19 -13.80
N ALA A 247 -15.95 10.23 -14.52
CA ALA A 247 -15.17 9.13 -13.99
C ALA A 247 -13.83 9.04 -14.73
N ILE A 248 -12.78 8.70 -13.99
CA ILE A 248 -11.44 8.49 -14.53
C ILE A 248 -10.88 7.21 -13.95
N VAL A 249 -10.22 6.40 -14.77
CA VAL A 249 -9.40 5.27 -14.29
C VAL A 249 -8.01 5.38 -14.89
N VAL A 250 -6.98 5.35 -14.03
CA VAL A 250 -5.58 5.23 -14.44
C VAL A 250 -5.09 3.84 -14.13
N CYS A 251 -4.48 3.19 -15.12
CA CYS A 251 -4.02 1.81 -15.01
C CYS A 251 -2.51 1.75 -14.75
N PRO A 252 -2.05 0.86 -13.87
CA PRO A 252 -0.63 0.57 -13.72
C PRO A 252 -0.11 -0.14 -14.98
N GLU A 253 1.20 -0.08 -15.23
CA GLU A 253 1.81 -0.86 -16.33
C GLU A 253 1.66 -2.37 -16.11
N ARG A 254 1.79 -2.80 -14.85
CA ARG A 254 1.56 -4.17 -14.40
C ARG A 254 0.74 -4.14 -13.11
N ALA A 255 -0.47 -4.69 -13.16
CA ALA A 255 -1.33 -4.78 -11.98
C ALA A 255 -0.72 -5.71 -10.93
N ALA A 256 -0.83 -5.32 -9.66
CA ALA A 256 -0.51 -6.17 -8.52
C ALA A 256 -1.58 -7.27 -8.34
N ALA A 257 -1.23 -8.32 -7.62
CA ALA A 257 -2.15 -9.43 -7.35
C ALA A 257 -3.46 -8.93 -6.73
N GLY A 258 -4.60 -9.37 -7.30
CA GLY A 258 -5.94 -8.97 -6.85
C GLY A 258 -6.48 -7.66 -7.44
N ASN A 259 -5.77 -7.02 -8.37
CA ASN A 259 -6.16 -5.74 -8.98
C ASN A 259 -6.54 -4.66 -7.93
N PRO A 260 -5.64 -4.37 -6.97
CA PRO A 260 -5.93 -3.37 -5.95
C PRO A 260 -6.12 -2.00 -6.59
N TRP A 261 -6.91 -1.15 -5.93
CA TRP A 261 -7.23 0.16 -6.43
C TRP A 261 -7.50 1.15 -5.31
N ILE A 262 -7.14 2.40 -5.56
CA ILE A 262 -7.46 3.54 -4.72
C ILE A 262 -8.57 4.37 -5.38
N TRP A 263 -9.54 4.82 -4.58
CA TRP A 263 -10.70 5.56 -5.05
C TRP A 263 -10.74 6.98 -4.48
N ARG A 264 -10.65 7.95 -5.40
CA ARG A 264 -10.80 9.38 -5.13
C ARG A 264 -12.24 9.83 -5.40
N PRO A 265 -12.98 10.34 -4.39
CA PRO A 265 -14.30 10.90 -4.58
C PRO A 265 -14.26 12.40 -4.94
N ALA A 266 -13.10 13.04 -4.88
CA ALA A 266 -12.92 14.46 -5.12
C ALA A 266 -11.51 14.78 -5.67
N PHE A 267 -11.41 15.89 -6.40
CA PHE A 267 -10.13 16.53 -6.79
C PHE A 267 -9.11 15.59 -7.48
N PHE A 268 -9.49 15.00 -8.62
CA PHE A 268 -8.55 14.19 -9.41
C PHE A 268 -7.29 14.99 -9.78
N GLY A 269 -6.11 14.38 -9.58
CA GLY A 269 -4.82 14.96 -9.92
C GLY A 269 -4.26 15.98 -8.91
N ALA A 270 -5.03 16.40 -7.91
CA ALA A 270 -4.53 17.30 -6.86
C ALA A 270 -3.61 16.54 -5.88
N PHE A 271 -2.37 17.01 -5.73
CA PHE A 271 -1.36 16.44 -4.81
C PHE A 271 -1.18 14.92 -4.95
N ALA A 272 -1.12 14.44 -6.19
CA ALA A 272 -1.23 13.03 -6.55
C ALA A 272 0.05 12.19 -6.37
N SER A 273 0.96 12.58 -5.47
CA SER A 273 2.22 11.85 -5.23
C SER A 273 1.99 10.42 -4.75
N VAL A 274 0.96 10.20 -3.93
CA VAL A 274 0.54 8.86 -3.47
C VAL A 274 -0.02 8.03 -4.61
N ASP A 275 -0.89 8.61 -5.45
CA ASP A 275 -1.45 7.92 -6.62
C ASP A 275 -0.36 7.44 -7.59
N GLU A 276 0.59 8.31 -7.92
CA GLU A 276 1.70 7.99 -8.81
C GLU A 276 2.57 6.86 -8.25
N ALA A 277 2.86 6.92 -6.94
CA ALA A 277 3.64 5.87 -6.28
C ALA A 277 2.88 4.54 -6.21
N LEU A 278 1.56 4.56 -5.99
CA LEU A 278 0.72 3.37 -6.00
C LEU A 278 0.59 2.75 -7.40
N LEU A 279 0.50 3.56 -8.46
CA LEU A 279 0.54 3.07 -9.85
C LEU A 279 1.83 2.29 -10.14
N LYS A 280 2.98 2.80 -9.67
CA LYS A 280 4.27 2.09 -9.75
C LYS A 280 4.30 0.79 -8.95
N ARG A 281 3.47 0.68 -7.90
CA ARG A 281 3.26 -0.54 -7.09
C ARG A 281 2.12 -1.42 -7.61
N GLY A 282 1.56 -1.13 -8.79
CA GLY A 282 0.57 -1.99 -9.45
C GLY A 282 -0.89 -1.74 -9.05
N PHE A 283 -1.21 -0.58 -8.46
CA PHE A 283 -2.59 -0.20 -8.16
C PHE A 283 -3.24 0.52 -9.34
N HIS A 284 -4.56 0.37 -9.47
CA HIS A 284 -5.37 1.27 -10.29
C HIS A 284 -5.77 2.50 -9.48
N VAL A 285 -5.86 3.66 -10.12
CA VAL A 285 -6.39 4.89 -9.50
C VAL A 285 -7.73 5.18 -10.15
N ALA A 286 -8.81 5.15 -9.38
CA ALA A 286 -10.15 5.48 -9.83
C ALA A 286 -10.60 6.81 -9.25
N TYR A 287 -11.25 7.62 -10.07
CA TYR A 287 -11.94 8.83 -9.65
C TYR A 287 -13.39 8.78 -10.10
N TYR A 288 -14.28 9.18 -9.21
CA TYR A 288 -15.67 9.44 -9.53
C TYR A 288 -16.07 10.73 -8.85
N ASP A 289 -16.47 11.73 -9.63
CA ASP A 289 -16.75 13.06 -9.08
C ASP A 289 -17.94 13.02 -8.13
N LEU A 290 -17.68 13.10 -6.83
CA LEU A 290 -18.67 13.22 -5.76
C LEU A 290 -18.42 14.48 -4.91
N THR A 291 -17.57 15.38 -5.41
CA THR A 291 -16.98 16.53 -4.70
C THR A 291 -18.02 17.42 -4.02
N HIS A 292 -19.16 17.64 -4.68
CA HIS A 292 -20.24 18.51 -4.24
C HIS A 292 -21.46 17.76 -3.72
N LEU A 293 -21.32 16.47 -3.41
CA LEU A 293 -22.41 15.67 -2.85
C LEU A 293 -22.32 15.49 -1.33
N TYR A 294 -21.30 16.05 -0.68
CA TYR A 294 -21.19 16.17 0.79
C TYR A 294 -21.46 14.86 1.55
N GLY A 295 -21.09 13.70 1.00
CA GLY A 295 -21.34 12.39 1.61
C GLY A 295 -22.82 12.03 1.80
N SER A 296 -23.73 12.69 1.07
CA SER A 296 -25.19 12.51 1.17
C SER A 296 -25.64 11.07 0.88
N PRO A 297 -26.86 10.66 1.27
CA PRO A 297 -27.41 9.37 0.88
C PRO A 297 -27.39 9.15 -0.64
N ARG A 298 -27.59 10.21 -1.43
CA ARG A 298 -27.46 10.17 -2.89
C ARG A 298 -26.03 9.91 -3.32
N ALA A 299 -25.05 10.60 -2.72
CA ALA A 299 -23.63 10.37 -2.97
C ALA A 299 -23.25 8.91 -2.73
N ARG A 300 -23.66 8.36 -1.59
CA ARG A 300 -23.34 6.98 -1.19
C ARG A 300 -23.99 5.95 -2.10
N LYS A 301 -25.23 6.17 -2.55
CA LYS A 301 -25.89 5.34 -3.55
C LYS A 301 -25.13 5.38 -4.89
N SER A 302 -24.85 6.56 -5.44
CA SER A 302 -24.11 6.69 -6.70
C SER A 302 -22.70 6.10 -6.62
N GLY A 303 -22.02 6.29 -5.49
CA GLY A 303 -20.72 5.68 -5.23
C GLY A 303 -20.80 4.14 -5.18
N THR A 304 -21.84 3.57 -4.58
CA THR A 304 -22.05 2.12 -4.54
C THR A 304 -22.30 1.53 -5.92
N ASP A 305 -23.10 2.21 -6.76
CA ASP A 305 -23.33 1.81 -8.15
C ASP A 305 -22.00 1.85 -8.95
N PHE A 306 -21.19 2.89 -8.74
CA PHE A 306 -19.86 3.01 -9.36
C PHE A 306 -18.90 1.92 -8.89
N TYR A 307 -18.84 1.64 -7.58
CA TYR A 307 -18.04 0.55 -7.01
C TYR A 307 -18.40 -0.79 -7.65
N TRP A 308 -19.69 -1.13 -7.74
CA TRP A 308 -20.10 -2.40 -8.34
C TRP A 308 -19.73 -2.49 -9.81
N ASN A 309 -19.84 -1.38 -10.54
CA ASN A 309 -19.36 -1.30 -11.91
C ASN A 309 -17.84 -1.57 -11.99
N MET A 310 -17.03 -0.99 -11.11
CA MET A 310 -15.58 -1.22 -11.05
C MET A 310 -15.23 -2.69 -10.76
N VAL A 311 -15.90 -3.30 -9.80
CA VAL A 311 -15.61 -4.68 -9.37
C VAL A 311 -16.16 -5.70 -10.38
N GLN A 312 -17.44 -5.62 -10.73
CA GLN A 312 -18.10 -6.67 -11.53
C GLN A 312 -17.76 -6.58 -13.02
N MET A 313 -17.64 -5.36 -13.56
CA MET A 313 -17.41 -5.19 -15.00
C MET A 313 -15.93 -5.12 -15.35
N TYR A 314 -15.09 -4.62 -14.45
CA TYR A 314 -13.67 -4.39 -14.72
C TYR A 314 -12.72 -5.18 -13.82
N GLY A 315 -13.24 -6.01 -12.91
CA GLY A 315 -12.44 -6.96 -12.15
C GLY A 315 -11.47 -6.33 -11.15
N LEU A 316 -11.76 -5.11 -10.69
CA LEU A 316 -11.00 -4.49 -9.60
C LEU A 316 -11.30 -5.17 -8.26
N SER A 317 -10.36 -5.10 -7.31
CA SER A 317 -10.48 -5.72 -5.98
C SER A 317 -11.82 -5.39 -5.30
N PRO A 318 -12.51 -6.37 -4.67
CA PRO A 318 -13.71 -6.09 -3.88
C PRO A 318 -13.40 -5.30 -2.60
N ARG A 319 -12.14 -5.23 -2.15
CA ARG A 319 -11.71 -4.36 -1.04
C ARG A 319 -10.94 -3.17 -1.60
N VAL A 320 -11.56 -1.99 -1.56
CA VAL A 320 -11.02 -0.73 -2.10
C VAL A 320 -10.27 0.06 -1.03
N THR A 321 -9.21 0.76 -1.42
CA THR A 321 -8.61 1.81 -0.60
C THR A 321 -9.34 3.13 -0.87
N LEU A 322 -9.94 3.73 0.15
CA LEU A 322 -10.63 5.01 0.00
C LEU A 322 -9.69 6.17 0.26
N GLU A 323 -9.68 7.15 -0.63
CA GLU A 323 -9.01 8.42 -0.42
C GLU A 323 -10.04 9.51 -0.04
N GLY A 324 -9.72 10.37 0.94
CA GLY A 324 -10.58 11.49 1.30
C GLY A 324 -9.80 12.77 1.61
N PHE A 325 -9.63 13.63 0.61
CA PHE A 325 -8.98 14.94 0.78
C PHE A 325 -10.00 16.03 1.07
N SER A 326 -9.76 16.83 2.12
CA SER A 326 -10.65 17.94 2.48
C SER A 326 -12.11 17.45 2.55
N ARG A 327 -13.04 18.10 1.85
CA ARG A 327 -14.46 17.68 1.78
C ARG A 327 -14.71 16.26 1.25
N GLY A 328 -13.74 15.65 0.55
CA GLY A 328 -13.78 14.24 0.16
C GLY A 328 -13.87 13.29 1.36
N GLY A 329 -13.39 13.70 2.53
CA GLY A 329 -13.52 12.98 3.79
C GLY A 329 -14.97 12.67 4.18
N LEU A 330 -15.92 13.57 3.84
CA LEU A 330 -17.35 13.35 4.08
C LEU A 330 -17.88 12.13 3.32
N PHE A 331 -17.43 11.90 2.08
CA PHE A 331 -17.81 10.71 1.34
C PHE A 331 -17.05 9.49 1.82
N ALA A 332 -15.72 9.58 1.92
CA ALA A 332 -14.85 8.44 2.24
C ALA A 332 -15.28 7.75 3.54
N TYR A 333 -15.42 8.50 4.64
CA TYR A 333 -15.85 7.92 5.91
C TYR A 333 -17.29 7.41 5.90
N ASN A 334 -18.23 8.18 5.33
CA ASN A 334 -19.63 7.79 5.37
C ASN A 334 -19.94 6.59 4.48
N TRP A 335 -19.32 6.48 3.29
CA TRP A 335 -19.46 5.31 2.43
C TRP A 335 -18.79 4.09 3.07
N ALA A 336 -17.60 4.25 3.65
CA ALA A 336 -16.93 3.19 4.38
C ALA A 336 -17.77 2.67 5.56
N ALA A 337 -18.44 3.57 6.30
CA ALA A 337 -19.28 3.19 7.43
C ALA A 337 -20.52 2.39 7.01
N ASP A 338 -21.05 2.63 5.80
CA ASP A 338 -22.14 1.84 5.21
C ASP A 338 -21.65 0.49 4.65
N HIS A 339 -20.35 0.37 4.34
CA HIS A 339 -19.76 -0.76 3.62
C HIS A 339 -18.38 -1.19 4.15
N PRO A 340 -18.21 -1.47 5.45
CA PRO A 340 -16.91 -1.81 6.01
C PRO A 340 -16.32 -3.09 5.38
N ASP A 341 -17.17 -4.02 4.93
CA ASP A 341 -16.79 -5.25 4.23
C ASP A 341 -16.07 -5.01 2.88
N LYS A 342 -16.21 -3.82 2.30
CA LYS A 342 -15.66 -3.44 1.00
C LYS A 342 -14.40 -2.59 1.09
N VAL A 343 -13.90 -2.32 2.30
CA VAL A 343 -12.77 -1.41 2.51
C VAL A 343 -11.53 -2.20 2.90
N ALA A 344 -10.43 -1.96 2.20
CA ALA A 344 -9.11 -2.45 2.60
C ALA A 344 -8.54 -1.56 3.71
N CYS A 345 -8.40 -0.27 3.41
CA CYS A 345 -7.99 0.77 4.35
C CYS A 345 -8.46 2.15 3.86
N ILE A 346 -8.29 3.18 4.69
CA ILE A 346 -8.65 4.57 4.39
C ILE A 346 -7.42 5.46 4.48
N TYR A 347 -7.16 6.24 3.44
CA TYR A 347 -6.20 7.34 3.43
C TYR A 347 -6.95 8.67 3.38
N VAL A 348 -6.72 9.56 4.35
CA VAL A 348 -7.35 10.87 4.37
C VAL A 348 -6.32 11.97 4.59
N ASP A 349 -6.55 13.14 3.98
CA ASP A 349 -5.69 14.31 4.12
C ASP A 349 -6.51 15.57 4.42
N ALA A 350 -6.23 16.18 5.58
CA ALA A 350 -7.02 17.24 6.20
C ALA A 350 -8.53 17.07 5.96
N PRO A 351 -9.11 15.89 6.28
CA PRO A 351 -10.47 15.55 5.91
C PRO A 351 -11.47 16.39 6.70
N VAL A 352 -12.53 16.82 6.01
CA VAL A 352 -13.72 17.33 6.68
C VAL A 352 -14.46 16.14 7.29
N CYS A 353 -14.57 16.17 8.62
CA CYS A 353 -15.24 15.15 9.42
C CYS A 353 -16.43 15.72 10.21
N ASP A 354 -16.54 17.05 10.28
CA ASP A 354 -17.67 17.76 10.88
C ASP A 354 -18.14 18.91 9.97
N VAL A 355 -19.40 18.85 9.51
CA VAL A 355 -19.99 19.89 8.66
C VAL A 355 -20.14 21.24 9.35
N PHE A 356 -20.22 21.26 10.69
CA PHE A 356 -20.29 22.50 11.47
C PHE A 356 -18.95 23.22 11.52
N SER A 357 -17.84 22.48 11.43
CA SER A 357 -16.49 23.00 11.25
C SER A 357 -16.30 23.51 9.82
N TRP A 358 -16.57 22.66 8.82
CA TRP A 358 -16.56 23.04 7.41
C TRP A 358 -17.68 22.32 6.64
N PRO A 359 -18.53 23.00 5.83
CA PRO A 359 -18.40 24.39 5.43
C PRO A 359 -18.76 25.39 6.55
N GLY A 360 -19.45 24.95 7.60
CA GLY A 360 -19.84 25.81 8.71
C GLY A 360 -20.84 26.90 8.32
N ARG A 361 -21.31 27.66 9.32
CA ARG A 361 -22.35 28.70 9.17
C ARG A 361 -21.79 30.10 8.88
N SER A 362 -20.51 30.23 8.59
CA SER A 362 -19.91 31.54 8.37
C SER A 362 -20.46 32.20 7.11
N SER A 363 -20.57 33.53 7.12
CA SER A 363 -21.04 34.30 5.96
C SER A 363 -20.19 34.05 4.71
N GLY A 364 -18.89 33.80 4.89
CA GLY A 364 -17.97 33.44 3.80
C GLY A 364 -18.28 32.11 3.11
N ASN A 365 -18.97 31.19 3.79
CA ASN A 365 -19.30 29.86 3.28
C ASN A 365 -20.81 29.67 3.02
N ALA A 366 -21.62 30.72 3.08
CA ALA A 366 -23.09 30.64 2.98
C ALA A 366 -23.59 29.86 1.75
N GLY A 367 -22.93 30.00 0.59
CA GLY A 367 -23.26 29.24 -0.62
C GLY A 367 -22.97 27.74 -0.51
N LEU A 368 -21.85 27.36 0.10
CA LEU A 368 -21.48 25.96 0.35
C LEU A 368 -22.36 25.33 1.42
N TRP A 369 -22.69 26.07 2.47
CA TRP A 369 -23.62 25.66 3.51
C TRP A 369 -25.00 25.38 2.91
N LYS A 370 -25.54 26.33 2.15
CA LYS A 370 -26.82 26.14 1.44
C LYS A 370 -26.78 24.93 0.49
N GLY A 371 -25.71 24.80 -0.30
CA GLY A 371 -25.55 23.66 -1.21
C GLY A 371 -25.54 22.32 -0.48
N MET A 372 -24.93 22.25 0.70
CA MET A 372 -24.96 21.06 1.56
C MET A 372 -26.38 20.77 2.06
N LEU A 373 -27.12 21.78 2.53
CA LEU A 373 -28.52 21.61 2.96
C LEU A 373 -29.40 21.11 1.83
N ASP A 374 -29.29 21.72 0.65
CA ASP A 374 -30.07 21.35 -0.54
C ASP A 374 -29.78 19.89 -0.95
N GLU A 375 -28.51 19.48 -0.96
CA GLU A 375 -28.09 18.12 -1.31
C GLU A 375 -28.60 17.07 -0.31
N TRP A 376 -28.65 17.41 0.98
CA TRP A 376 -29.16 16.53 2.03
C TRP A 376 -30.69 16.62 2.22
N GLY A 377 -31.37 17.52 1.51
CA GLY A 377 -32.81 17.77 1.69
C GLY A 377 -33.15 18.34 3.08
N LEU A 378 -32.26 19.15 3.65
CA LEU A 378 -32.36 19.74 4.98
C LEU A 378 -32.67 21.23 4.93
N THR A 379 -33.11 21.76 6.08
CA THR A 379 -33.30 23.20 6.29
C THR A 379 -32.49 23.65 7.49
N GLU A 380 -32.20 24.95 7.60
CA GLU A 380 -31.42 25.50 8.72
C GLU A 380 -31.99 25.10 10.09
N ALA A 381 -33.32 25.12 10.23
CA ALA A 381 -34.02 24.76 11.46
C ALA A 381 -33.77 23.31 11.91
N ARG A 382 -33.33 22.43 11.01
CA ARG A 382 -33.04 21.01 11.28
C ARG A 382 -31.56 20.76 11.58
N MET A 383 -30.69 21.77 11.48
CA MET A 383 -29.23 21.64 11.67
C MET A 383 -28.77 21.82 13.12
N ASN A 384 -29.64 21.60 14.11
CA ASN A 384 -29.22 21.54 15.51
C ASN A 384 -28.56 20.19 15.85
N THR A 385 -28.89 19.14 15.07
CA THR A 385 -28.25 17.83 15.13
C THR A 385 -28.09 17.32 13.69
N PHE A 386 -26.88 16.93 13.29
CA PHE A 386 -26.63 16.39 11.95
C PHE A 386 -26.07 14.96 12.02
N PRO A 387 -26.85 13.92 11.66
CA PRO A 387 -26.42 12.53 11.81
C PRO A 387 -25.46 12.06 10.70
N GLY A 388 -25.11 12.94 9.77
CA GLY A 388 -24.25 12.65 8.61
C GLY A 388 -22.77 12.95 8.84
N ASN A 389 -22.38 13.39 10.04
CA ASN A 389 -21.00 13.72 10.35
C ASN A 389 -20.15 12.43 10.47
N PRO A 390 -19.02 12.33 9.74
CA PRO A 390 -18.05 11.26 9.93
C PRO A 390 -17.66 11.01 11.39
N ILE A 391 -17.44 12.06 12.19
CA ILE A 391 -17.06 11.93 13.61
C ILE A 391 -18.09 11.14 14.45
N ASP A 392 -19.34 11.07 14.01
CA ASP A 392 -20.45 10.40 14.72
C ASP A 392 -20.79 9.03 14.12
N ARG A 393 -20.13 8.63 13.01
CA ARG A 393 -20.38 7.39 12.27
C ARG A 393 -19.20 6.41 12.27
N LEU A 394 -18.30 6.54 13.24
CA LEU A 394 -17.06 5.75 13.31
C LEU A 394 -17.25 4.31 13.77
N LYS A 395 -18.35 3.99 14.47
CA LYS A 395 -18.52 2.66 15.10
C LYS A 395 -18.48 1.48 14.12
N PRO A 396 -19.19 1.49 12.96
CA PRO A 396 -19.12 0.38 12.02
C PRO A 396 -17.71 0.11 11.49
N LEU A 397 -16.93 1.17 11.29
CA LEU A 397 -15.53 1.09 10.87
C LEU A 397 -14.65 0.47 11.96
N ALA A 398 -14.87 0.89 13.20
CA ALA A 398 -14.11 0.41 14.35
C ALA A 398 -14.42 -1.07 14.65
N ASP A 399 -15.70 -1.46 14.60
CA ASP A 399 -16.14 -2.85 14.77
C ASP A 399 -15.49 -3.77 13.70
N ALA A 400 -15.35 -3.27 12.47
CA ALA A 400 -14.68 -3.97 11.38
C ALA A 400 -13.14 -3.77 11.35
N ARG A 401 -12.60 -3.03 12.32
CA ARG A 401 -11.17 -2.72 12.47
C ARG A 401 -10.52 -2.12 11.22
N ILE A 402 -11.23 -1.25 10.49
CA ILE A 402 -10.71 -0.66 9.26
C ILE A 402 -9.49 0.23 9.56
N PRO A 403 -8.31 -0.04 8.98
CA PRO A 403 -7.12 0.79 9.13
C PRO A 403 -7.30 2.17 8.51
N VAL A 404 -6.93 3.21 9.26
CA VAL A 404 -6.93 4.60 8.79
C VAL A 404 -5.53 5.19 8.94
N ILE A 405 -5.04 5.82 7.87
CA ILE A 405 -3.91 6.76 7.95
C ILE A 405 -4.40 8.17 7.60
N CYS A 406 -4.06 9.13 8.46
CA CYS A 406 -4.44 10.53 8.32
C CYS A 406 -3.20 11.41 8.22
N VAL A 407 -3.16 12.27 7.19
CA VAL A 407 -2.18 13.35 7.06
C VAL A 407 -2.87 14.67 7.31
N CYS A 408 -2.32 15.55 8.16
CA CYS A 408 -2.91 16.88 8.38
C CYS A 408 -1.88 17.87 8.90
N GLY A 409 -2.12 19.16 8.64
CA GLY A 409 -1.41 20.24 9.33
C GLY A 409 -1.97 20.44 10.75
N ASP A 410 -1.10 20.68 11.72
CA ASP A 410 -1.55 21.00 13.09
C ASP A 410 -2.15 22.41 13.23
N SER A 411 -1.94 23.25 12.22
CA SER A 411 -2.30 24.67 12.19
C SER A 411 -3.33 24.98 11.11
N ASP A 412 -4.06 23.95 10.64
CA ASP A 412 -5.12 24.07 9.64
C ASP A 412 -6.24 25.02 10.13
N ARG A 413 -6.50 26.09 9.37
CA ARG A 413 -7.54 27.10 9.65
C ARG A 413 -8.81 26.91 8.83
N VAL A 414 -8.77 26.04 7.82
CA VAL A 414 -9.91 25.77 6.92
C VAL A 414 -10.70 24.57 7.42
N VAL A 415 -10.00 23.51 7.79
CA VAL A 415 -10.54 22.29 8.39
C VAL A 415 -9.75 22.02 9.68
N PRO A 416 -10.04 22.75 10.78
CA PRO A 416 -9.26 22.67 12.00
C PRO A 416 -9.05 21.25 12.50
N PHE A 417 -7.78 20.89 12.71
CA PHE A 417 -7.38 19.55 13.18
C PHE A 417 -8.12 19.17 14.47
N SER A 418 -8.22 20.10 15.41
CA SER A 418 -8.89 19.93 16.72
C SER A 418 -10.38 19.62 16.63
N GLU A 419 -11.05 20.03 15.54
CA GLU A 419 -12.49 19.84 15.33
C GLU A 419 -12.79 18.62 14.44
N ASN A 420 -11.79 18.15 13.68
CA ASN A 420 -11.94 17.08 12.70
C ASN A 420 -11.08 15.86 13.05
N SER A 421 -9.87 15.74 12.48
CA SER A 421 -9.05 14.52 12.60
C SER A 421 -8.63 14.19 14.04
N ALA A 422 -8.45 15.18 14.92
CA ALA A 422 -8.17 14.92 16.34
C ALA A 422 -9.33 14.20 17.03
N VAL A 423 -10.56 14.62 16.72
CA VAL A 423 -11.80 14.00 17.23
C VAL A 423 -11.95 12.59 16.69
N VAL A 424 -11.72 12.39 15.38
CA VAL A 424 -11.73 11.07 14.77
C VAL A 424 -10.72 10.16 15.45
N ARG A 425 -9.44 10.57 15.53
CA ARG A 425 -8.39 9.78 16.18
C ARG A 425 -8.82 9.40 17.60
N GLN A 426 -9.18 10.38 18.43
CA GLN A 426 -9.54 10.13 19.83
C GLN A 426 -10.66 9.10 19.97
N ARG A 427 -11.75 9.26 19.22
CA ARG A 427 -12.91 8.36 19.29
C ARG A 427 -12.59 6.99 18.69
N TYR A 428 -11.86 6.95 17.58
CA TYR A 428 -11.53 5.72 16.86
C TYR A 428 -10.56 4.83 17.65
N THR A 429 -9.49 5.42 18.22
CA THR A 429 -8.55 4.68 19.06
C THR A 429 -9.17 4.26 20.40
N ALA A 430 -10.10 5.04 20.96
CA ALA A 430 -10.84 4.65 22.16
C ALA A 430 -11.74 3.41 21.93
N MET A 431 -12.14 3.13 20.69
CA MET A 431 -12.83 1.90 20.29
C MET A 431 -11.87 0.76 19.90
N GLY A 432 -10.56 0.98 20.01
CA GLY A 432 -9.53 0.01 19.65
C GLY A 432 -9.30 -0.20 18.16
N ALA A 433 -9.72 0.76 17.35
CA ALA A 433 -9.49 0.73 15.91
C ALA A 433 -8.11 1.29 15.54
N PRO A 434 -7.44 0.70 14.53
CA PRO A 434 -6.12 1.15 14.08
C PRO A 434 -6.17 2.53 13.41
N PHE A 435 -5.37 3.47 13.93
CA PHE A 435 -5.27 4.84 13.40
C PHE A 435 -3.81 5.33 13.45
N GLU A 436 -3.27 5.67 12.29
CA GLU A 436 -1.96 6.30 12.14
C GLU A 436 -2.12 7.77 11.76
N LEU A 437 -1.31 8.64 12.36
CA LEU A 437 -1.37 10.09 12.17
C LEU A 437 0.00 10.64 11.77
N ILE A 438 0.05 11.32 10.63
CA ILE A 438 1.17 12.16 10.21
C ILE A 438 0.74 13.61 10.38
N LEU A 439 1.17 14.22 11.49
CA LEU A 439 0.87 15.60 11.84
C LEU A 439 2.02 16.51 11.40
N LYS A 440 1.75 17.42 10.45
CA LYS A 440 2.73 18.36 9.88
C LYS A 440 2.81 19.63 10.75
N PRO A 441 3.93 19.88 11.45
CA PRO A 441 4.02 21.02 12.38
C PRO A 441 4.01 22.36 11.65
N GLY A 442 3.17 23.30 12.13
CA GLY A 442 3.05 24.66 11.59
C GLY A 442 2.39 24.75 10.21
N VAL A 443 1.87 23.64 9.67
CA VAL A 443 1.27 23.59 8.33
C VAL A 443 -0.23 23.90 8.43
N ASP A 444 -0.72 24.78 7.55
CA ASP A 444 -2.14 25.10 7.39
C ASP A 444 -2.84 24.02 6.55
N HIS A 445 -4.01 24.31 5.96
CA HIS A 445 -4.75 23.36 5.11
C HIS A 445 -3.95 22.81 3.93
N HIS A 446 -3.06 23.64 3.38
CA HIS A 446 -2.20 23.28 2.25
C HIS A 446 -0.72 23.41 2.63
N PRO A 447 0.16 22.59 2.00
CA PRO A 447 -0.14 21.61 0.95
C PRO A 447 -0.79 20.33 1.51
N HIS A 448 -1.68 19.70 0.71
CA HIS A 448 -2.09 18.32 0.95
C HIS A 448 -0.98 17.34 0.52
N SER A 449 -1.12 16.09 0.93
CA SER A 449 -0.17 14.98 0.75
C SER A 449 1.17 15.26 1.44
N LEU A 450 2.12 14.37 1.15
CA LEU A 450 3.53 14.44 1.55
C LEU A 450 4.40 14.58 0.31
N GLU A 451 5.51 15.30 0.46
CA GLU A 451 6.56 15.33 -0.56
C GLU A 451 7.13 13.92 -0.79
N ASN A 452 7.39 13.19 0.29
CA ASN A 452 7.68 11.76 0.25
C ASN A 452 6.41 10.95 0.59
N PRO A 453 5.75 10.32 -0.40
CA PRO A 453 4.51 9.58 -0.17
C PRO A 453 4.72 8.21 0.48
N THR A 454 5.97 7.74 0.63
CA THR A 454 6.31 6.38 1.06
C THR A 454 5.56 5.90 2.31
N PRO A 455 5.44 6.68 3.40
CA PRO A 455 4.71 6.21 4.59
C PRO A 455 3.24 5.85 4.29
N VAL A 456 2.56 6.66 3.47
CA VAL A 456 1.17 6.42 3.09
C VAL A 456 1.07 5.25 2.11
N VAL A 457 1.99 5.17 1.15
CA VAL A 457 2.03 4.08 0.16
C VAL A 457 2.26 2.73 0.84
N ASP A 458 3.25 2.64 1.73
CA ASP A 458 3.56 1.39 2.42
C ASP A 458 2.43 1.00 3.39
N PHE A 459 1.77 1.96 4.05
CA PHE A 459 0.53 1.72 4.80
C PHE A 459 -0.58 1.13 3.93
N ILE A 460 -0.81 1.69 2.74
CA ILE A 460 -1.87 1.19 1.84
C ILE A 460 -1.53 -0.21 1.33
N VAL A 461 -0.28 -0.44 0.91
CA VAL A 461 0.17 -1.72 0.35
C VAL A 461 0.07 -2.85 1.39
N ARG A 462 0.51 -2.63 2.63
CA ARG A 462 0.53 -3.66 3.68
C ARG A 462 -0.86 -4.12 4.13
N HIS A 463 -1.91 -3.34 3.85
CA HIS A 463 -3.32 -3.67 4.16
C HIS A 463 -4.09 -4.29 2.99
N GLN A 464 -3.42 -4.62 1.88
CA GLN A 464 -4.05 -5.35 0.78
C GLN A 464 -4.05 -6.85 1.03
N ALA A 465 -5.18 -7.52 0.81
CA ALA A 465 -5.31 -8.96 1.02
C ALA A 465 -4.27 -9.79 0.22
N GLY A 466 -3.96 -9.37 -1.00
CA GLY A 466 -2.92 -10.01 -1.82
C GLY A 466 -1.52 -9.86 -1.25
N TYR A 467 -1.26 -8.79 -0.48
CA TYR A 467 0.01 -8.57 0.20
C TYR A 467 0.08 -9.34 1.52
N GLU A 468 -0.96 -9.28 2.35
CA GLU A 468 -1.05 -9.97 3.65
C GLU A 468 -0.92 -11.50 3.50
N ALA A 469 -1.42 -12.07 2.40
CA ALA A 469 -1.36 -13.51 2.16
C ALA A 469 0.07 -14.11 2.15
N GLY A 470 1.09 -13.29 1.89
CA GLY A 470 2.50 -13.72 1.92
C GLY A 470 3.17 -13.62 3.29
N GLN A 471 2.54 -12.96 4.26
CA GLN A 471 3.16 -12.62 5.54
C GLN A 471 3.28 -13.84 6.46
N CYS A 472 4.48 -14.07 6.99
CA CYS A 472 4.78 -15.25 7.82
C CYS A 472 5.17 -14.84 9.24
N TYR A 473 4.25 -15.04 10.20
CA TYR A 473 4.49 -14.74 11.62
C TYR A 473 3.73 -15.68 12.54
N THR A 474 4.17 -15.77 13.80
CA THR A 474 3.47 -16.48 14.88
C THR A 474 3.20 -15.54 16.04
N LEU A 475 1.94 -15.41 16.44
CA LEU A 475 1.56 -14.59 17.59
C LEU A 475 1.61 -15.42 18.87
N ARG A 476 2.25 -14.87 19.90
CA ARG A 476 2.28 -15.40 21.28
C ARG A 476 2.30 -14.23 22.25
N GLY A 477 1.83 -14.44 23.47
CA GLY A 477 1.85 -13.39 24.50
C GLY A 477 0.91 -12.23 24.18
N ASN A 478 1.23 -11.04 24.69
CA ASN A 478 0.49 -9.78 24.44
C ASN A 478 1.44 -8.58 24.53
N TYR A 479 1.12 -7.46 23.89
CA TYR A 479 1.91 -6.22 23.97
C TYR A 479 1.19 -5.11 24.77
N GLN A 480 0.53 -5.48 25.86
CA GLN A 480 -0.20 -4.51 26.69
C GLN A 480 0.74 -3.49 27.32
N ASN A 481 1.96 -3.89 27.67
CA ASN A 481 2.88 -3.07 28.45
C ASN A 481 3.43 -1.90 27.62
N SER A 482 4.01 -2.18 26.46
CA SER A 482 4.51 -1.16 25.54
C SER A 482 3.36 -0.29 24.99
N TYR A 483 2.20 -0.87 24.68
CA TYR A 483 1.03 -0.09 24.27
C TYR A 483 0.62 0.95 25.32
N ARG A 484 0.59 0.57 26.61
CA ARG A 484 0.27 1.50 27.70
C ARG A 484 1.31 2.60 27.83
N LYS A 485 2.60 2.24 27.74
CA LYS A 485 3.69 3.22 27.75
C LYS A 485 3.53 4.26 26.66
N PHE A 486 3.24 3.80 25.45
CA PHE A 486 3.13 4.68 24.29
C PHE A 486 1.81 5.47 24.32
N GLU A 487 0.64 4.83 24.32
CA GLU A 487 -0.64 5.56 24.18
C GLU A 487 -1.07 6.29 25.46
N LYS A 488 -0.78 5.77 26.66
CA LYS A 488 -1.27 6.33 27.93
C LYS A 488 -0.24 7.21 28.63
N GLU A 489 0.98 6.71 28.78
CA GLU A 489 2.06 7.44 29.47
C GLU A 489 2.81 8.40 28.55
N ARG A 490 2.71 8.22 27.23
CA ARG A 490 3.31 9.09 26.20
C ARG A 490 4.82 9.22 26.31
N VAL A 491 5.47 8.19 26.85
CA VAL A 491 6.92 8.02 26.88
C VAL A 491 7.24 6.57 26.55
N GLY A 492 8.28 6.33 25.78
CA GLY A 492 8.63 4.96 25.37
C GLY A 492 10.08 4.81 24.97
N THR A 493 10.71 3.74 25.42
CA THR A 493 12.06 3.35 24.99
C THR A 493 12.00 2.07 24.16
N VAL A 494 12.52 2.12 22.94
CA VAL A 494 12.49 0.99 22.00
C VAL A 494 13.91 0.63 21.58
N ALA A 495 14.28 -0.64 21.70
CA ALA A 495 15.62 -1.12 21.36
C ALA A 495 15.61 -2.09 20.17
N PHE A 496 16.68 -2.05 19.39
CA PHE A 496 16.90 -2.92 18.24
C PHE A 496 18.25 -3.60 18.38
N LEU A 497 18.25 -4.89 18.72
CA LEU A 497 19.44 -5.72 18.90
C LEU A 497 19.61 -6.66 17.72
N GLY A 498 20.78 -6.66 17.09
CA GLY A 498 21.10 -7.64 16.06
C GLY A 498 22.41 -7.39 15.32
N GLY A 499 22.51 -7.98 14.14
CA GLY A 499 23.69 -7.93 13.29
C GLY A 499 23.76 -6.71 12.35
N SER A 500 24.42 -6.89 11.21
CA SER A 500 24.61 -5.86 10.18
C SER A 500 23.30 -5.35 9.58
N ILE A 501 22.32 -6.22 9.34
CA ILE A 501 21.01 -5.85 8.77
C ILE A 501 20.23 -4.91 9.72
N THR A 502 20.44 -5.03 11.03
CA THR A 502 19.83 -4.16 12.06
C THR A 502 20.58 -2.83 12.23
N GLU A 503 21.90 -2.83 12.00
CA GLU A 503 22.74 -1.61 12.03
C GLU A 503 22.44 -0.68 10.85
N MET A 504 22.19 -1.25 9.67
CA MET A 504 21.87 -0.52 8.45
C MET A 504 20.69 0.46 8.61
N LYS A 505 20.71 1.50 7.77
CA LYS A 505 19.54 2.34 7.56
C LYS A 505 18.50 1.58 6.73
N GLY A 506 17.30 1.37 7.27
CA GLY A 506 16.29 0.54 6.60
C GLY A 506 15.08 0.23 7.49
N TRP A 507 14.80 -1.07 7.67
CA TRP A 507 13.60 -1.56 8.37
C TRP A 507 13.46 -0.94 9.78
N ARG A 508 14.56 -0.83 10.52
CA ARG A 508 14.57 -0.24 11.88
C ARG A 508 14.05 1.19 11.85
N ASP A 509 14.54 2.01 10.92
CA ASP A 509 14.11 3.40 10.81
C ASP A 509 12.65 3.51 10.35
N MET A 510 12.19 2.59 9.48
CA MET A 510 10.78 2.50 9.09
C MET A 510 9.89 2.19 10.30
N ILE A 511 10.31 1.28 11.19
CA ILE A 511 9.59 0.97 12.44
C ILE A 511 9.61 2.16 13.41
N CYS A 512 10.73 2.88 13.52
CA CYS A 512 10.78 4.11 14.33
C CYS A 512 9.76 5.15 13.84
N GLU A 513 9.62 5.33 12.52
CA GLU A 513 8.64 6.26 11.95
C GLU A 513 7.20 5.78 12.11
N ASP A 514 6.92 4.49 11.87
CA ASP A 514 5.60 3.89 12.08
C ASP A 514 5.14 4.02 13.55
N LEU A 515 6.03 3.77 14.53
CA LEU A 515 5.70 3.95 15.95
C LEU A 515 5.35 5.41 16.30
N LYS A 516 6.04 6.38 15.70
CA LYS A 516 5.67 7.80 15.84
C LYS A 516 4.31 8.10 15.21
N GLN A 517 3.97 7.43 14.10
CA GLN A 517 2.68 7.63 13.43
C GLN A 517 1.52 7.03 14.21
N ARG A 518 1.70 5.83 14.79
CA ARG A 518 0.72 5.19 15.69
C ARG A 518 0.52 5.99 16.97
N PHE A 519 1.63 6.46 17.56
CA PHE A 519 1.67 7.14 18.84
C PHE A 519 2.27 8.55 18.72
N PRO A 520 1.57 9.49 18.02
CA PRO A 520 2.10 10.81 17.65
C PRO A 520 2.36 11.75 18.84
N TYR A 521 1.83 11.41 20.02
CA TYR A 521 2.01 12.19 21.23
C TYR A 521 3.08 11.62 22.17
N THR A 522 3.73 10.52 21.76
CA THR A 522 4.74 9.83 22.57
C THR A 522 6.13 10.39 22.32
N LYS A 523 6.84 10.71 23.39
CA LYS A 523 8.27 10.97 23.32
C LYS A 523 9.03 9.64 23.32
N PHE A 524 9.56 9.27 22.15
CA PHE A 524 10.35 8.06 22.00
C PHE A 524 11.85 8.28 22.23
N THR A 525 12.49 7.31 22.87
CA THR A 525 13.94 7.09 22.85
C THR A 525 14.22 5.79 22.11
N PHE A 526 14.99 5.86 21.02
CA PHE A 526 15.37 4.68 20.23
C PHE A 526 16.81 4.27 20.52
N VAL A 527 17.00 3.02 20.91
CA VAL A 527 18.31 2.42 21.20
C VAL A 527 18.74 1.54 20.02
N THR A 528 19.79 1.97 19.33
CA THR A 528 20.35 1.27 18.17
C THR A 528 21.50 0.37 18.61
N ALA A 529 21.25 -0.93 18.73
CA ALA A 529 22.21 -1.92 19.20
C ALA A 529 22.54 -2.97 18.11
N GLY A 530 22.59 -2.54 16.85
CA GLY A 530 23.09 -3.35 15.73
C GLY A 530 24.62 -3.32 15.69
N ILE A 531 25.28 -4.48 15.69
CA ILE A 531 26.73 -4.58 15.45
C ILE A 531 26.97 -5.62 14.34
N PRO A 532 27.61 -5.23 13.22
CA PRO A 532 27.89 -6.16 12.12
C PRO A 532 28.60 -7.44 12.57
N SER A 533 28.18 -8.58 12.01
CA SER A 533 28.73 -9.93 12.28
C SER A 533 28.38 -10.50 13.66
N THR A 534 27.50 -9.85 14.43
CA THR A 534 27.07 -10.34 15.74
C THR A 534 25.71 -11.03 15.68
N GLY A 535 25.67 -12.28 16.15
CA GLY A 535 24.45 -13.04 16.38
C GLY A 535 23.97 -12.99 17.85
N SER A 536 23.26 -14.03 18.29
CA SER A 536 22.62 -14.10 19.60
C SER A 536 23.63 -14.28 20.72
N THR A 537 24.67 -15.09 20.50
CA THR A 537 25.75 -15.30 21.49
C THR A 537 26.45 -13.99 21.85
N PRO A 538 27.09 -13.25 20.93
CA PRO A 538 27.64 -11.93 21.24
C PRO A 538 26.58 -10.94 21.76
N GLY A 539 25.34 -11.03 21.26
CA GLY A 539 24.20 -10.23 21.72
C GLY A 539 23.90 -10.40 23.21
N ALA A 540 23.94 -11.64 23.72
CA ALA A 540 23.69 -11.95 25.12
C ALA A 540 24.71 -11.28 26.05
N PHE A 541 26.00 -11.30 25.69
CA PHE A 541 27.07 -10.72 26.50
C PHE A 541 27.12 -9.19 26.47
N ARG A 542 26.66 -8.56 25.39
CA ARG A 542 26.65 -7.09 25.24
C ARG A 542 25.32 -6.44 25.59
N LEU A 543 24.29 -7.23 25.92
CA LEU A 543 22.93 -6.71 26.18
C LEU A 543 22.93 -5.61 27.23
N THR A 544 23.66 -5.81 28.34
CA THR A 544 23.77 -4.80 29.40
C THR A 544 24.34 -3.49 28.87
N ASP A 545 25.47 -3.54 28.19
CA ASP A 545 26.20 -2.34 27.77
C ASP A 545 25.50 -1.60 26.64
N ASP A 546 24.92 -2.33 25.69
CA ASP A 546 24.35 -1.75 24.48
C ASP A 546 22.87 -1.40 24.62
N VAL A 547 22.13 -2.11 25.48
CA VAL A 547 20.67 -1.97 25.61
C VAL A 547 20.28 -1.53 27.01
N LEU A 548 20.54 -2.35 28.04
CA LEU A 548 19.97 -2.14 29.38
C LEU A 548 20.57 -0.90 30.09
N SER A 549 21.83 -0.56 29.80
CA SER A 549 22.50 0.64 30.33
C SER A 549 21.90 1.94 29.78
N LYS A 550 21.13 1.88 28.70
CA LYS A 550 20.54 3.07 28.05
C LYS A 550 19.21 3.48 28.69
N GLY A 551 18.69 2.69 29.62
CA GLY A 551 17.45 2.95 30.35
C GLY A 551 16.48 1.77 30.29
N LYS A 552 15.30 1.96 30.88
CA LYS A 552 14.26 0.93 30.90
C LYS A 552 13.62 0.80 29.51
N VAL A 553 13.96 -0.27 28.80
CA VAL A 553 13.41 -0.58 27.47
C VAL A 553 12.02 -1.18 27.61
N ASP A 554 11.05 -0.61 26.89
CA ASP A 554 9.64 -1.03 26.90
C ASP A 554 9.31 -2.01 25.76
N LEU A 555 10.02 -1.90 24.62
CA LEU A 555 9.89 -2.79 23.47
C LEU A 555 11.27 -3.14 22.89
N LEU A 556 11.59 -4.42 22.75
CA LEU A 556 12.82 -4.92 22.16
C LEU A 556 12.55 -5.70 20.88
N PHE A 557 13.21 -5.32 19.79
CA PHE A 557 13.32 -6.15 18.59
C PHE A 557 14.67 -6.87 18.61
N VAL A 558 14.66 -8.20 18.41
CA VAL A 558 15.87 -9.01 18.36
C VAL A 558 15.92 -9.84 17.08
N GLU A 559 17.04 -9.75 16.37
CA GLU A 559 17.35 -10.57 15.18
C GLU A 559 18.78 -11.09 15.24
N ALA A 560 18.96 -12.38 15.00
CA ALA A 560 20.28 -13.00 15.04
C ALA A 560 20.46 -14.20 14.09
N ALA A 561 19.41 -14.67 13.41
CA ALA A 561 19.39 -15.97 12.75
C ALA A 561 20.48 -16.09 11.68
N VAL A 562 20.65 -15.05 10.86
CA VAL A 562 21.66 -15.04 9.78
C VAL A 562 23.07 -15.09 10.35
N ASN A 563 23.36 -14.33 11.40
CA ASN A 563 24.70 -14.28 11.99
C ASN A 563 24.99 -15.54 12.82
N ASP A 564 24.00 -16.12 13.48
CA ASP A 564 24.17 -17.36 14.24
C ASP A 564 24.53 -18.55 13.35
N ASP A 565 23.87 -18.68 12.18
CA ASP A 565 24.19 -19.71 11.19
C ASP A 565 25.55 -19.45 10.55
N THR A 566 25.81 -18.20 10.15
CA THR A 566 27.07 -17.78 9.49
C THR A 566 28.28 -17.93 10.42
N ASN A 567 28.10 -17.69 11.72
CA ASN A 567 29.20 -17.73 12.67
C ASN A 567 29.54 -19.15 13.16
N GLY A 568 28.78 -20.16 12.74
CA GLY A 568 29.03 -21.55 13.06
C GLY A 568 28.72 -21.94 14.49
N PHE A 569 27.90 -21.16 15.21
CA PHE A 569 27.42 -21.55 16.53
C PHE A 569 26.60 -22.83 16.42
N SER A 570 26.86 -23.79 17.30
CA SER A 570 26.10 -25.04 17.38
C SER A 570 24.64 -24.77 17.78
N ALA A 571 23.76 -25.74 17.53
CA ALA A 571 22.35 -25.61 17.88
C ALA A 571 22.11 -25.23 19.36
N ILE A 572 22.93 -25.75 20.28
CA ILE A 572 22.82 -25.43 21.70
C ILE A 572 23.32 -24.02 22.03
N GLU A 573 24.40 -23.56 21.39
CA GLU A 573 24.91 -22.20 21.59
C GLU A 573 23.93 -21.14 21.05
N GLN A 574 23.27 -21.42 19.93
CA GLN A 574 22.21 -20.57 19.38
C GLN A 574 21.03 -20.44 20.36
N VAL A 575 20.64 -21.55 21.03
CA VAL A 575 19.62 -21.52 22.09
C VAL A 575 20.12 -20.74 23.30
N ARG A 576 21.34 -20.99 23.80
CA ARG A 576 21.92 -20.29 24.96
C ARG A 576 22.04 -18.79 24.74
N GLY A 577 22.46 -18.37 23.54
CA GLY A 577 22.57 -16.96 23.16
C GLY A 577 21.21 -16.28 23.10
N MET A 578 20.25 -16.86 22.36
CA MET A 578 18.92 -16.26 22.21
C MET A 578 18.15 -16.26 23.53
N GLU A 579 18.19 -17.36 24.27
CA GLU A 579 17.60 -17.42 25.61
C GLU A 579 18.29 -16.44 26.57
N GLY A 580 19.62 -16.32 26.49
CA GLY A 580 20.37 -15.36 27.31
C GLY A 580 19.88 -13.93 27.10
N ILE A 581 19.68 -13.52 25.85
CA ILE A 581 19.10 -12.20 25.53
C ILE A 581 17.71 -12.06 26.14
N VAL A 582 16.80 -12.98 25.82
CA VAL A 582 15.38 -12.89 26.20
C VAL A 582 15.22 -12.90 27.72
N ARG A 583 15.84 -13.88 28.39
CA ARG A 583 15.70 -14.07 29.82
C ARG A 583 16.32 -12.91 30.59
N HIS A 584 17.49 -12.42 30.17
CA HIS A 584 18.13 -11.26 30.80
C HIS A 584 17.27 -9.99 30.63
N ALA A 585 16.69 -9.76 29.46
CA ALA A 585 15.81 -8.62 29.24
C ALA A 585 14.58 -8.66 30.16
N LEU A 586 13.95 -9.84 30.32
CA LEU A 586 12.79 -10.03 31.19
C LEU A 586 13.12 -10.01 32.69
N VAL A 587 14.31 -10.46 33.10
CA VAL A 587 14.79 -10.31 34.48
C VAL A 587 15.02 -8.83 34.80
N SER A 588 15.63 -8.08 33.87
CA SER A 588 15.90 -6.65 34.04
C SER A 588 14.61 -5.81 34.03
N ASN A 589 13.70 -6.10 33.10
CA ASN A 589 12.38 -5.48 33.03
C ASN A 589 11.31 -6.52 32.69
N PRO A 590 10.58 -7.03 33.70
CA PRO A 590 9.52 -8.02 33.47
C PRO A 590 8.37 -7.51 32.60
N SER A 591 8.24 -6.19 32.38
CA SER A 591 7.23 -5.59 31.52
C SER A 591 7.72 -5.28 30.11
N MET A 592 8.94 -5.69 29.73
CA MET A 592 9.46 -5.47 28.38
C MET A 592 8.74 -6.37 27.37
N ASP A 593 8.12 -5.78 26.36
CA ASP A 593 7.61 -6.52 25.22
C ASP A 593 8.76 -6.85 24.25
N ILE A 594 8.78 -8.07 23.69
CA ILE A 594 9.90 -8.53 22.85
C ILE A 594 9.37 -9.15 21.56
N MET A 595 9.90 -8.70 20.41
CA MET A 595 9.65 -9.28 19.10
C MET A 595 10.90 -9.99 18.58
N MET A 596 10.77 -11.26 18.23
CA MET A 596 11.84 -12.02 17.58
C MET A 596 11.69 -11.99 16.06
N LEU A 597 12.78 -11.74 15.34
CA LEU A 597 12.82 -11.65 13.88
C LEU A 597 13.76 -12.70 13.30
N HIS A 598 13.41 -13.26 12.15
CA HIS A 598 14.25 -14.22 11.40
C HIS A 598 14.45 -13.73 9.97
N PHE A 599 15.62 -13.14 9.67
CA PHE A 599 15.93 -12.65 8.32
C PHE A 599 16.40 -13.76 7.37
N ILE A 600 16.34 -13.47 6.07
CA ILE A 600 16.81 -14.36 5.00
C ILE A 600 18.25 -14.06 4.61
N TYR A 601 18.98 -15.09 4.16
CA TYR A 601 20.26 -14.95 3.47
C TYR A 601 20.47 -16.11 2.49
N ASP A 602 21.46 -16.00 1.58
CA ASP A 602 21.62 -16.89 0.42
C ASP A 602 21.54 -18.40 0.75
N PRO A 603 22.23 -18.93 1.78
CA PRO A 603 22.19 -20.34 2.14
C PRO A 603 20.85 -20.87 2.68
N PHE A 604 19.94 -20.00 3.14
CA PHE A 604 18.59 -20.44 3.53
C PHE A 604 17.70 -20.73 2.33
N ILE A 605 17.91 -20.04 1.20
CA ILE A 605 17.01 -20.10 0.04
C ILE A 605 16.83 -21.54 -0.48
N PRO A 606 17.90 -22.33 -0.75
CA PRO A 606 17.74 -23.70 -1.24
C PRO A 606 17.08 -24.65 -0.23
N LYS A 607 17.19 -24.38 1.07
CA LYS A 607 16.52 -25.17 2.12
C LYS A 607 15.02 -24.87 2.11
N LEU A 608 14.66 -23.58 2.10
CA LEU A 608 13.27 -23.12 2.10
C LEU A 608 12.54 -23.53 0.82
N ASP A 609 13.22 -23.57 -0.33
CA ASP A 609 12.65 -24.07 -1.59
C ASP A 609 12.31 -25.57 -1.56
N LYS A 610 13.00 -26.33 -0.70
CA LYS A 610 12.69 -27.74 -0.44
C LYS A 610 11.68 -27.91 0.71
N GLY A 611 11.11 -26.83 1.23
CA GLY A 611 10.24 -26.85 2.41
C GLY A 611 10.96 -27.17 3.72
N GLN A 612 12.29 -27.02 3.77
CA GLN A 612 13.11 -27.30 4.95
C GLN A 612 13.40 -26.00 5.70
N MET A 613 12.95 -25.92 6.95
CA MET A 613 13.26 -24.78 7.82
C MET A 613 14.73 -24.82 8.25
N PRO A 614 15.47 -23.70 8.17
CA PRO A 614 16.80 -23.61 8.76
C PRO A 614 16.80 -23.92 10.27
N ASP A 615 17.74 -24.76 10.72
CA ASP A 615 17.82 -25.20 12.11
C ASP A 615 17.96 -24.04 13.10
N VAL A 616 18.68 -22.98 12.74
CA VAL A 616 18.81 -21.78 13.58
C VAL A 616 17.46 -21.11 13.87
N ILE A 617 16.56 -21.07 12.88
CA ILE A 617 15.22 -20.52 13.06
C ILE A 617 14.43 -21.44 14.00
N LEU A 618 14.53 -22.76 13.84
CA LEU A 618 13.90 -23.72 14.77
C LEU A 618 14.42 -23.56 16.21
N ASN A 619 15.73 -23.32 16.38
CA ASN A 619 16.34 -23.12 17.68
C ASN A 619 15.86 -21.82 18.35
N HIS A 620 15.81 -20.73 17.61
CA HIS A 620 15.27 -19.45 18.12
C HIS A 620 13.76 -19.56 18.41
N GLU A 621 12.99 -20.27 17.57
CA GLU A 621 11.56 -20.53 17.82
C GLU A 621 11.31 -21.38 19.07
N ARG A 622 12.22 -22.27 19.48
CA ARG A 622 12.13 -22.96 20.78
C ARG A 622 12.14 -21.95 21.93
N VAL A 623 13.03 -20.96 21.87
CA VAL A 623 13.08 -19.87 22.85
C VAL A 623 11.80 -19.03 22.78
N ALA A 624 11.36 -18.61 21.59
CA ALA A 624 10.12 -17.85 21.44
C ALA A 624 8.89 -18.59 22.01
N ASN A 625 8.80 -19.91 21.82
CA ASN A 625 7.76 -20.74 22.41
C ASN A 625 7.83 -20.80 23.94
N HIS A 626 9.03 -21.00 24.50
CA HIS A 626 9.24 -21.12 25.96
C HIS A 626 8.88 -19.84 26.71
N TYR A 627 9.17 -18.68 26.11
CA TYR A 627 8.90 -17.35 26.69
C TYR A 627 7.63 -16.67 26.15
N LEU A 628 6.84 -17.37 25.34
CA LEU A 628 5.59 -16.87 24.73
C LEU A 628 5.77 -15.57 23.93
N LEU A 629 6.84 -15.47 23.13
CA LEU A 629 7.15 -14.28 22.32
C LEU A 629 6.58 -14.41 20.90
N PRO A 630 6.00 -13.34 20.33
CA PRO A 630 5.68 -13.33 18.92
C PRO A 630 6.97 -13.35 18.10
N SER A 631 6.89 -13.97 16.92
CA SER A 631 8.03 -14.07 16.02
C SER A 631 7.64 -13.85 14.56
N VAL A 632 8.56 -13.26 13.80
CA VAL A 632 8.37 -12.94 12.37
C VAL A 632 9.36 -13.73 11.53
N ASN A 633 8.85 -14.63 10.68
CA ASN A 633 9.65 -15.50 9.83
C ASN A 633 9.81 -14.89 8.43
N LEU A 634 10.61 -13.83 8.36
CA LEU A 634 10.90 -13.12 7.11
C LEU A 634 11.68 -14.01 6.14
N ALA A 635 12.45 -14.98 6.64
CA ALA A 635 13.08 -16.00 5.82
C ALA A 635 12.09 -16.75 4.93
N SER A 636 11.04 -17.32 5.53
CA SER A 636 10.04 -18.10 4.79
C SER A 636 9.17 -17.21 3.90
N GLU A 637 8.79 -16.02 4.36
CA GLU A 637 8.02 -15.06 3.58
C GLU A 637 8.75 -14.65 2.32
N ILE A 638 10.00 -14.17 2.43
CA ILE A 638 10.75 -13.69 1.27
C ILE A 638 11.00 -14.82 0.27
N ALA A 639 11.36 -16.02 0.74
CA ALA A 639 11.51 -17.17 -0.15
C ALA A 639 10.20 -17.52 -0.89
N ALA A 640 9.05 -17.46 -0.21
CA ALA A 640 7.75 -17.73 -0.83
C ALA A 640 7.38 -16.68 -1.90
N ARG A 641 7.61 -15.39 -1.61
CA ARG A 641 7.36 -14.29 -2.56
C ARG A 641 8.26 -14.36 -3.79
N MET A 642 9.53 -14.74 -3.61
CA MET A 642 10.43 -14.99 -4.73
C MET A 642 9.96 -16.17 -5.58
N ARG A 643 9.52 -17.28 -4.95
CA ARG A 643 8.97 -18.44 -5.67
C ARG A 643 7.71 -18.12 -6.46
N SER A 644 6.87 -17.20 -5.98
CA SER A 644 5.69 -16.74 -6.74
C SER A 644 6.03 -15.73 -7.85
N GLY A 645 7.30 -15.34 -8.01
CA GLY A 645 7.75 -14.39 -9.01
C GLY A 645 7.38 -12.94 -8.71
N GLU A 646 7.15 -12.60 -7.43
CA GLU A 646 6.85 -11.21 -7.02
C GLU A 646 8.08 -10.31 -7.23
N PHE A 647 9.26 -10.81 -6.87
CA PHE A 647 10.56 -10.19 -7.11
C PHE A 647 11.68 -11.26 -7.13
N THR A 648 12.86 -10.88 -7.59
CA THR A 648 14.07 -11.71 -7.59
C THR A 648 14.97 -11.39 -6.39
N TRP A 649 15.93 -12.27 -6.06
CA TRP A 649 16.91 -12.02 -5.00
C TRP A 649 17.74 -10.74 -5.23
N GLU A 650 18.06 -10.44 -6.49
CA GLU A 650 18.73 -9.19 -6.86
C GLU A 650 17.84 -7.96 -6.61
N GLN A 651 16.56 -8.03 -6.99
CA GLN A 651 15.60 -6.95 -6.71
C GLN A 651 15.37 -6.75 -5.21
N PHE A 652 15.48 -7.80 -4.40
CA PHE A 652 15.43 -7.72 -2.94
C PHE A 652 16.70 -7.06 -2.35
N GLY A 653 17.85 -7.19 -3.04
CA GLY A 653 19.14 -6.62 -2.64
C GLY A 653 20.11 -7.61 -2.01
N GLY A 654 19.75 -8.89 -1.90
CA GLY A 654 20.59 -9.91 -1.28
C GLY A 654 20.45 -9.99 0.24
N THR A 655 21.48 -10.57 0.88
CA THR A 655 21.55 -10.71 2.35
C THR A 655 21.45 -9.38 3.07
N HIS A 656 22.03 -8.32 2.51
CA HIS A 656 21.91 -6.94 2.96
C HIS A 656 20.88 -6.23 2.08
N PRO A 657 19.58 -6.27 2.43
CA PRO A 657 18.52 -5.86 1.53
C PRO A 657 18.65 -4.39 1.13
N ASN A 658 18.16 -4.10 -0.07
CA ASN A 658 17.99 -2.73 -0.54
C ASN A 658 16.70 -2.12 0.09
N PRO A 659 16.31 -0.88 -0.25
CA PRO A 659 15.10 -0.27 0.30
C PRO A 659 13.81 -1.10 0.09
N LEU A 660 13.69 -1.85 -1.01
CA LEU A 660 12.54 -2.74 -1.25
C LEU A 660 12.52 -3.90 -0.24
N GLY A 661 13.66 -4.56 -0.03
CA GLY A 661 13.74 -5.67 0.93
C GLY A 661 13.46 -5.23 2.37
N HIS A 662 13.95 -4.05 2.76
CA HIS A 662 13.61 -3.44 4.06
C HIS A 662 12.12 -3.11 4.21
N ALA A 663 11.44 -2.72 3.13
CA ALA A 663 10.00 -2.45 3.16
C ALA A 663 9.18 -3.72 3.42
N TYR A 664 9.57 -4.88 2.87
CA TYR A 664 8.92 -6.16 3.20
C TYR A 664 9.12 -6.53 4.68
N TYR A 665 10.33 -6.34 5.20
CA TYR A 665 10.60 -6.58 6.62
C TYR A 665 9.72 -5.70 7.52
N ALA A 666 9.68 -4.40 7.24
CA ALA A 666 8.88 -3.45 8.01
C ALA A 666 7.37 -3.76 7.93
N ALA A 667 6.86 -4.14 6.75
CA ALA A 667 5.44 -4.42 6.57
C ALA A 667 4.93 -5.58 7.43
N THR A 668 5.68 -6.67 7.55
CA THR A 668 5.28 -7.82 8.38
C THR A 668 5.50 -7.56 9.87
N ILE A 669 6.53 -6.81 10.24
CA ILE A 669 6.69 -6.32 11.62
C ILE A 669 5.49 -5.46 12.02
N ASN A 670 5.07 -4.53 11.16
CA ASN A 670 3.90 -3.68 11.38
C ASN A 670 2.60 -4.48 11.46
N LYS A 671 2.47 -5.56 10.68
CA LYS A 671 1.34 -6.49 10.80
C LYS A 671 1.28 -7.12 12.19
N VAL A 672 2.41 -7.58 12.72
CA VAL A 672 2.44 -8.13 14.08
C VAL A 672 2.13 -7.04 15.12
N LEU A 673 2.64 -5.81 14.96
CA LEU A 673 2.26 -4.70 15.85
C LEU A 673 0.75 -4.39 15.80
N ASP A 674 0.14 -4.42 14.61
CA ASP A 674 -1.32 -4.25 14.47
C ASP A 674 -2.09 -5.32 15.25
N GLU A 675 -1.75 -6.59 15.07
CA GLU A 675 -2.41 -7.73 15.72
C GLU A 675 -2.18 -7.75 17.24
N MET A 676 -0.98 -7.37 17.69
CA MET A 676 -0.62 -7.39 19.11
C MET A 676 -1.17 -6.20 19.90
N TYR A 677 -1.31 -5.02 19.28
CA TYR A 677 -1.91 -3.84 19.91
C TYR A 677 -3.43 -3.77 19.78
N ALA A 678 -3.98 -4.47 18.78
CA ALA A 678 -5.40 -4.59 18.54
C ALA A 678 -6.26 -4.89 19.80
N PRO A 679 -5.92 -5.88 20.65
CA PRO A 679 -6.67 -6.15 21.88
C PRO A 679 -6.37 -5.15 23.01
N CYS A 680 -5.21 -4.47 22.97
CA CYS A 680 -4.72 -3.66 24.08
C CYS A 680 -5.51 -2.37 24.34
N ALA A 681 -6.11 -1.83 23.28
CA ALA A 681 -6.80 -0.54 23.33
C ALA A 681 -8.08 -0.54 24.19
N THR A 682 -8.74 -1.70 24.31
CA THR A 682 -9.97 -1.87 25.10
C THR A 682 -9.73 -2.55 26.45
N ALA A 683 -8.52 -3.11 26.64
CA ALA A 683 -8.15 -3.77 27.87
C ALA A 683 -8.10 -2.78 29.05
N LYS A 684 -8.77 -3.14 30.14
CA LYS A 684 -8.75 -2.37 31.40
C LYS A 684 -7.62 -2.79 32.33
N ASP A 685 -6.95 -3.89 32.02
CA ASP A 685 -5.92 -4.50 32.85
C ASP A 685 -4.71 -3.59 33.04
N ALA A 686 -4.17 -3.59 34.25
CA ALA A 686 -2.89 -2.95 34.57
C ALA A 686 -1.74 -3.62 33.79
N ALA A 687 -0.60 -2.93 33.71
CA ALA A 687 0.63 -3.54 33.22
C ALA A 687 0.94 -4.80 34.06
N LYS A 688 1.32 -5.89 33.39
CA LYS A 688 1.59 -7.17 34.01
C LYS A 688 2.98 -7.66 33.59
N PRO A 689 3.79 -8.17 34.53
CA PRO A 689 5.00 -8.91 34.18
C PRO A 689 4.68 -10.02 33.19
N HIS A 690 5.54 -10.19 32.18
CA HIS A 690 5.53 -11.39 31.34
C HIS A 690 5.86 -12.61 32.18
N ALA A 691 5.32 -13.76 31.78
CA ALA A 691 5.66 -15.02 32.42
C ALA A 691 7.14 -15.31 32.21
N LEU A 692 7.89 -15.45 33.30
CA LEU A 692 9.27 -15.89 33.29
C LEU A 692 9.31 -17.34 33.76
N PRO A 693 9.55 -18.33 32.87
CA PRO A 693 9.68 -19.72 33.27
C PRO A 693 10.72 -19.89 34.38
N ALA A 694 10.40 -20.65 35.43
CA ALA A 694 11.31 -20.86 36.55
C ALA A 694 12.63 -21.52 36.11
N VAL A 695 12.54 -22.46 35.16
CA VAL A 695 13.68 -23.18 34.60
C VAL A 695 13.98 -22.63 33.20
N PRO A 696 15.24 -22.25 32.90
CA PRO A 696 15.63 -21.92 31.54
C PRO A 696 15.54 -23.17 30.64
N LEU A 697 15.43 -22.95 29.34
CA LEU A 697 15.42 -23.97 28.30
C LEU A 697 16.74 -24.74 28.29
N ASP A 698 17.85 -24.05 28.54
CA ASP A 698 19.15 -24.66 28.83
C ASP A 698 19.74 -24.16 30.16
N ALA A 699 20.29 -25.08 30.95
CA ALA A 699 20.85 -24.77 32.28
C ALA A 699 22.06 -23.82 32.24
N TYR A 700 22.74 -23.72 31.09
CA TYR A 700 23.88 -22.85 30.86
C TYR A 700 23.55 -21.68 29.92
N SER A 701 22.28 -21.27 29.88
CA SER A 701 21.85 -20.05 29.21
C SER A 701 22.75 -18.86 29.58
N TYR A 702 23.05 -18.00 28.60
CA TYR A 702 23.87 -16.80 28.80
C TYR A 702 23.09 -15.64 29.42
N THR A 703 22.20 -15.95 30.36
CA THR A 703 21.30 -14.99 31.02
C THR A 703 22.07 -13.92 31.78
N ASN A 704 23.24 -14.26 32.34
CA ASN A 704 24.11 -13.31 33.04
C ASN A 704 25.35 -12.98 32.19
N GLY A 705 25.22 -13.06 30.87
CA GLY A 705 26.29 -12.69 29.96
C GLY A 705 26.67 -11.22 30.15
N ARG A 706 27.96 -10.95 30.33
CA ARG A 706 28.53 -9.60 30.33
C ARG A 706 29.85 -9.52 29.58
N LEU A 707 30.17 -8.30 29.14
CA LEU A 707 31.51 -7.93 28.71
C LEU A 707 32.38 -7.67 29.94
N VAL A 708 33.62 -8.16 29.89
CA VAL A 708 34.62 -7.95 30.94
C VAL A 708 35.79 -7.18 30.37
N ASP A 709 36.15 -6.09 31.04
CA ASP A 709 37.22 -5.20 30.59
C ASP A 709 38.55 -5.96 30.50
N ILE A 710 39.21 -5.82 29.37
CA ILE A 710 40.53 -6.39 29.10
C ILE A 710 41.61 -6.03 30.15
N ARG A 711 41.44 -4.95 30.90
CA ARG A 711 42.34 -4.52 31.99
C ARG A 711 42.31 -5.45 33.20
N GLN A 712 41.28 -6.29 33.32
CA GLN A 712 41.19 -7.27 34.39
C GLN A 712 42.10 -8.48 34.14
N ALA A 713 42.63 -8.66 32.92
CA ALA A 713 43.58 -9.73 32.65
C ALA A 713 44.97 -9.43 33.22
N HIS A 714 45.60 -10.45 33.79
CA HIS A 714 47.02 -10.44 34.12
C HIS A 714 47.84 -10.73 32.85
N ILE A 715 48.50 -9.69 32.36
CA ILE A 715 49.27 -9.71 31.11
C ILE A 715 50.65 -10.30 31.37
N GLY A 716 50.97 -11.45 30.77
CA GLY A 716 52.31 -12.03 30.80
C GLY A 716 53.25 -11.46 29.73
N LYS A 717 54.52 -11.88 29.74
CA LYS A 717 55.52 -11.44 28.75
C LYS A 717 55.05 -11.78 27.33
N GLY A 718 54.89 -10.75 26.49
CA GLY A 718 54.58 -10.88 25.06
C GLY A 718 53.16 -10.47 24.67
N TRP A 719 52.27 -10.23 25.63
CA TRP A 719 51.02 -9.50 25.41
C TRP A 719 51.19 -8.02 25.76
N GLN A 720 50.42 -7.16 25.11
CA GLN A 720 50.43 -5.72 25.36
C GLN A 720 49.01 -5.15 25.29
N LEU A 721 48.74 -4.16 26.13
CA LEU A 721 47.57 -3.31 25.98
C LEU A 721 47.90 -2.18 25.00
N VAL A 722 47.21 -2.12 23.87
CA VAL A 722 47.35 -1.10 22.85
C VAL A 722 46.12 -0.19 22.89
N ALA A 723 46.32 1.10 23.13
CA ALA A 723 45.24 2.07 23.22
C ALA A 723 45.70 3.44 22.69
N PRO A 724 45.20 3.91 21.53
CA PRO A 724 44.28 3.24 20.61
C PRO A 724 44.95 2.13 19.78
N TRP A 725 44.21 1.06 19.46
CA TRP A 725 44.66 0.01 18.54
C TRP A 725 44.31 0.33 17.08
N THR A 726 45.25 0.09 16.17
CA THR A 726 45.08 0.17 14.72
C THR A 726 45.66 -1.08 14.03
N PRO A 727 45.08 -1.52 12.89
CA PRO A 727 45.53 -2.72 12.21
C PRO A 727 46.94 -2.55 11.62
N ARG A 728 47.79 -3.58 11.78
CA ARG A 728 49.15 -3.59 11.21
C ARG A 728 49.19 -3.99 9.74
N LEU A 729 48.22 -4.79 9.31
CA LEU A 729 48.05 -5.23 7.93
C LEU A 729 46.89 -4.51 7.30
N ALA A 730 47.04 -4.12 6.03
CA ALA A 730 45.96 -3.52 5.26
C ALA A 730 44.80 -4.52 5.09
N ALA A 731 43.64 -4.14 5.63
CA ALA A 731 42.35 -4.80 5.52
C ALA A 731 41.27 -3.83 6.00
N GLU A 732 40.01 -4.11 5.66
CA GLU A 732 38.89 -3.36 6.20
C GLU A 732 38.79 -3.53 7.72
N THR A 733 38.13 -2.56 8.38
CA THR A 733 37.82 -2.61 9.81
C THR A 733 36.35 -2.27 10.03
N ARG A 734 35.88 -2.37 11.27
CA ARG A 734 34.53 -1.97 11.68
C ARG A 734 34.59 -0.91 12.78
N PRO A 735 33.74 0.13 12.74
CA PRO A 735 33.61 1.10 13.83
C PRO A 735 33.40 0.41 15.18
N GLY A 736 33.97 0.97 16.25
CA GLY A 736 33.95 0.36 17.60
C GLY A 736 35.00 -0.73 17.85
N PHE A 737 35.71 -1.14 16.80
CA PHE A 737 36.79 -2.14 16.84
C PHE A 737 38.11 -1.65 16.21
N VAL A 738 38.22 -0.35 15.98
CA VAL A 738 39.45 0.36 15.61
C VAL A 738 39.48 1.66 16.40
N ASP A 739 40.68 2.17 16.68
CA ASP A 739 40.91 3.35 17.52
C ASP A 739 40.42 3.19 18.97
N VAL A 740 40.35 1.94 19.44
CA VAL A 740 39.89 1.54 20.77
C VAL A 740 40.96 0.73 21.50
N PRO A 741 40.92 0.64 22.85
CA PRO A 741 41.81 -0.23 23.59
C PRO A 741 41.63 -1.71 23.22
N MET A 742 42.74 -2.40 22.94
CA MET A 742 42.78 -3.85 22.71
C MET A 742 43.97 -4.49 23.41
N LEU A 743 43.79 -5.74 23.86
CA LEU A 743 44.93 -6.60 24.18
C LEU A 743 45.42 -7.24 22.89
N GLU A 744 46.70 -7.09 22.59
CA GLU A 744 47.31 -7.60 21.37
C GLU A 744 48.52 -8.48 21.69
N THR A 745 48.68 -9.55 20.92
CA THR A 745 49.96 -10.22 20.75
C THR A 745 50.15 -10.67 19.30
N ASN A 746 51.41 -10.80 18.89
CA ASN A 746 51.83 -11.49 17.67
C ASN A 746 52.99 -12.46 17.94
N ARG A 747 53.19 -12.85 19.22
CA ARG A 747 54.33 -13.64 19.67
C ARG A 747 53.85 -15.03 20.09
N PRO A 748 54.21 -16.10 19.34
CA PRO A 748 54.00 -17.47 19.80
C PRO A 748 54.53 -17.70 21.21
N GLY A 749 53.75 -18.43 22.02
CA GLY A 749 54.05 -18.71 23.41
C GLY A 749 53.70 -17.59 24.40
N ALA A 750 53.32 -16.40 23.94
CA ALA A 750 52.87 -15.32 24.82
C ALA A 750 51.62 -15.75 25.60
N LYS A 751 51.61 -15.49 26.91
CA LYS A 751 50.52 -15.89 27.82
C LYS A 751 49.86 -14.70 28.49
N LEU A 752 48.57 -14.83 28.77
CA LEU A 752 47.84 -14.00 29.71
C LEU A 752 46.90 -14.89 30.54
N THR A 753 46.45 -14.38 31.68
CA THR A 753 45.41 -15.05 32.49
C THR A 753 44.29 -14.08 32.84
N LEU A 754 43.09 -14.61 33.01
CA LEU A 754 41.92 -13.87 33.51
C LEU A 754 41.29 -14.70 34.63
N ASP A 755 41.14 -14.09 35.80
CA ASP A 755 40.31 -14.63 36.87
C ASP A 755 38.87 -14.15 36.66
N PHE A 756 37.91 -15.08 36.71
CA PHE A 756 36.49 -14.77 36.54
C PHE A 756 35.63 -15.66 37.44
N GLU A 757 34.38 -15.25 37.65
CA GLU A 757 33.38 -16.05 38.34
C GLU A 757 32.20 -16.24 37.38
N GLY A 758 31.69 -17.47 37.27
CA GLY A 758 30.63 -17.78 36.31
C GLY A 758 30.66 -19.20 35.77
N THR A 759 29.89 -19.43 34.71
CA THR A 759 29.68 -20.74 34.08
C THR A 759 30.22 -20.82 32.64
N ALA A 760 30.59 -19.69 32.05
CA ALA A 760 31.15 -19.64 30.71
C ALA A 760 32.18 -18.51 30.56
N VAL A 761 33.17 -18.72 29.70
CA VAL A 761 34.18 -17.70 29.36
C VAL A 761 34.56 -17.75 27.89
N GLY A 762 34.88 -16.59 27.33
CA GLY A 762 35.34 -16.44 25.96
C GLY A 762 36.02 -15.09 25.73
N ILE A 763 36.21 -14.75 24.45
CA ILE A 763 36.70 -13.44 24.01
C ILE A 763 35.78 -12.83 22.96
N PHE A 764 35.68 -11.51 22.98
CA PHE A 764 35.22 -10.71 21.85
C PHE A 764 36.46 -10.06 21.23
N CYS A 765 36.84 -10.50 20.03
CA CYS A 765 38.06 -10.10 19.33
C CYS A 765 37.76 -9.52 17.95
N VAL A 766 38.83 -9.10 17.26
CA VAL A 766 38.80 -8.95 15.80
C VAL A 766 39.65 -10.03 15.14
N SER A 767 39.08 -10.67 14.13
CA SER A 767 39.73 -11.76 13.38
C SER A 767 40.24 -11.22 12.04
N GLY A 768 41.50 -10.77 11.99
CA GLY A 768 42.09 -10.15 10.81
C GLY A 768 43.05 -11.04 9.99
N PRO A 769 43.79 -10.46 9.02
CA PRO A 769 44.60 -11.23 8.08
C PRO A 769 45.73 -12.06 8.69
N ALA A 770 46.15 -11.72 9.92
CA ALA A 770 47.13 -12.46 10.69
C ALA A 770 46.51 -13.13 11.93
N ALA A 771 45.20 -13.41 11.94
CA ALA A 771 44.55 -14.13 13.04
C ALA A 771 45.24 -15.48 13.28
N GLY A 772 45.64 -15.73 14.52
CA GLY A 772 46.36 -16.92 14.94
C GLY A 772 45.47 -17.96 15.62
N ILE A 773 46.09 -19.07 16.01
CA ILE A 773 45.45 -20.07 16.86
C ILE A 773 45.74 -19.73 18.32
N LEU A 774 44.69 -19.54 19.11
CA LEU A 774 44.78 -19.46 20.56
C LEU A 774 44.75 -20.85 21.16
N GLU A 775 45.54 -21.06 22.20
CA GLU A 775 45.45 -22.21 23.08
C GLU A 775 44.90 -21.74 24.42
N TYR A 776 43.82 -22.35 24.88
CA TYR A 776 43.17 -21.99 26.14
C TYR A 776 43.12 -23.15 27.14
N SER A 777 43.18 -22.83 28.42
CA SER A 777 43.06 -23.76 29.54
C SER A 777 42.28 -23.06 30.66
N VAL A 778 41.25 -23.72 31.19
CA VAL A 778 40.51 -23.28 32.38
C VAL A 778 40.91 -24.17 33.55
N ASP A 779 41.25 -23.58 34.68
CA ASP A 779 41.63 -24.26 35.93
C ASP A 779 42.75 -25.31 35.79
N GLY A 780 43.66 -25.08 34.85
CA GLY A 780 44.79 -25.98 34.59
C GLY A 780 44.44 -27.23 33.78
N ALA A 781 43.24 -27.31 33.21
CA ALA A 781 42.87 -28.36 32.27
C ALA A 781 43.81 -28.38 31.04
N PRO A 782 43.93 -29.52 30.31
CA PRO A 782 44.74 -29.58 29.09
C PRO A 782 44.38 -28.48 28.09
N PHE A 783 45.39 -27.86 27.48
CA PHE A 783 45.19 -26.78 26.51
C PHE A 783 44.41 -27.29 25.29
N LYS A 784 43.33 -26.59 24.95
CA LYS A 784 42.55 -26.77 23.73
C LYS A 784 42.92 -25.67 22.72
N LYS A 785 42.88 -25.98 21.43
CA LYS A 785 43.15 -25.02 20.35
C LYS A 785 41.84 -24.38 19.87
N MET A 786 41.89 -23.07 19.61
CA MET A 786 40.83 -22.27 19.00
C MET A 786 41.45 -21.49 17.84
N ASP A 787 41.08 -21.85 16.61
CA ASP A 787 41.47 -21.07 15.45
C ASP A 787 40.61 -19.81 15.38
N THR A 788 41.25 -18.64 15.39
CA THR A 788 40.53 -17.37 15.34
C THR A 788 40.37 -16.84 13.90
N PHE A 789 40.92 -17.52 12.90
CA PHE A 789 40.78 -17.14 11.49
C PHE A 789 39.37 -17.48 10.96
N THR A 790 38.70 -16.50 10.34
CA THR A 790 37.39 -16.68 9.71
C THR A 790 37.52 -16.63 8.18
N ALA A 791 36.45 -17.00 7.47
CA ALA A 791 36.41 -16.88 6.01
C ALA A 791 36.64 -15.43 5.50
N TRP A 792 36.37 -14.40 6.31
CA TRP A 792 36.55 -12.99 5.96
C TRP A 792 37.89 -12.41 6.40
N SER A 793 38.63 -13.11 7.26
CA SER A 793 39.86 -12.62 7.88
C SER A 793 40.92 -12.18 6.87
N GLY A 794 40.94 -12.75 5.65
CA GLY A 794 41.89 -12.36 4.60
C GLY A 794 41.79 -10.89 4.16
N GLY A 795 40.60 -10.27 4.27
CA GLY A 795 40.33 -8.91 3.81
C GLY A 795 39.73 -7.97 4.86
N LEU A 796 39.35 -8.48 6.04
CA LEU A 796 38.61 -7.74 7.07
C LEU A 796 39.08 -8.13 8.48
N TYR A 797 39.28 -7.15 9.36
CA TYR A 797 39.31 -7.35 10.80
C TYR A 797 37.87 -7.43 11.32
N ILE A 798 37.30 -8.63 11.28
CA ILE A 798 35.89 -8.85 11.59
C ILE A 798 35.68 -9.00 13.11
N PRO A 799 34.74 -8.26 13.74
CA PRO A 799 34.34 -8.50 15.13
C PRO A 799 33.79 -9.91 15.29
N TRP A 800 34.31 -10.67 16.25
CA TRP A 800 33.93 -12.07 16.44
C TRP A 800 33.99 -12.49 17.91
N VAL A 801 33.06 -13.33 18.34
CA VAL A 801 33.09 -13.96 19.66
C VAL A 801 33.48 -15.42 19.53
N TYR A 802 34.46 -15.82 20.33
CA TYR A 802 34.84 -17.22 20.53
C TYR A 802 34.59 -17.60 21.98
N MET A 803 33.75 -18.62 22.18
CA MET A 803 33.54 -19.23 23.48
C MET A 803 34.57 -20.35 23.71
N PHE A 804 35.05 -20.48 24.95
CA PHE A 804 36.06 -21.46 25.32
C PHE A 804 35.46 -22.67 26.05
N ASP A 805 35.06 -22.48 27.29
CA ASP A 805 34.26 -23.44 28.04
C ASP A 805 32.93 -22.76 28.40
N THR A 806 31.82 -23.47 28.20
CA THR A 806 30.46 -22.93 28.28
C THR A 806 29.56 -23.66 29.27
N GLU A 807 30.12 -24.66 29.98
CA GLU A 807 29.41 -25.54 30.90
C GLU A 807 30.18 -25.72 32.22
N LEU A 808 30.88 -24.68 32.66
CA LEU A 808 31.61 -24.70 33.92
C LEU A 808 30.63 -24.74 35.10
N PRO A 809 30.98 -25.41 36.22
CA PRO A 809 30.19 -25.27 37.44
C PRO A 809 30.21 -23.82 37.89
N MET A 810 29.13 -23.33 38.50
CA MET A 810 29.12 -21.97 39.03
C MET A 810 30.21 -21.81 40.10
N GLY A 811 31.17 -20.90 39.87
CA GLY A 811 32.22 -20.58 40.83
C GLY A 811 33.34 -19.75 40.23
N LYS A 812 34.44 -19.64 40.97
CA LYS A 812 35.65 -18.92 40.55
C LYS A 812 36.55 -19.80 39.71
N HIS A 813 37.01 -19.25 38.60
CA HIS A 813 37.82 -19.92 37.59
C HIS A 813 38.97 -19.05 37.14
N ARG A 814 40.01 -19.70 36.59
CA ARG A 814 41.14 -19.02 35.94
C ARG A 814 41.28 -19.48 34.50
N LEU A 815 41.03 -18.57 33.56
CA LEU A 815 41.39 -18.75 32.15
C LEU A 815 42.87 -18.46 31.96
N THR A 816 43.58 -19.34 31.28
CA THR A 816 44.92 -19.11 30.73
C THR A 816 44.88 -19.17 29.21
N LEU A 817 45.29 -18.09 28.55
CA LEU A 817 45.48 -18.05 27.10
C LEU A 817 46.96 -18.11 26.74
N ARG A 818 47.28 -18.83 25.67
CA ARG A 818 48.60 -18.93 25.07
C ARG A 818 48.49 -18.80 23.56
N MET A 819 49.31 -17.96 22.95
CA MET A 819 49.39 -17.89 21.48
C MET A 819 50.11 -19.12 20.93
N SER A 820 49.50 -19.85 19.99
CA SER A 820 50.17 -20.97 19.34
C SER A 820 51.24 -20.49 18.36
N LYS A 821 52.20 -21.37 18.05
CA LYS A 821 53.12 -21.16 16.92
C LYS A 821 52.47 -21.52 15.58
N ASP A 822 51.42 -22.34 15.63
CA ASP A 822 50.66 -22.76 14.47
C ASP A 822 49.63 -21.67 14.12
N HIS A 823 49.26 -21.58 12.85
CA HIS A 823 48.19 -20.70 12.37
C HIS A 823 47.44 -21.36 11.21
N HIS A 824 46.24 -20.84 10.91
CA HIS A 824 45.47 -21.27 9.76
C HIS A 824 46.31 -21.15 8.46
N PRO A 825 46.25 -22.10 7.50
CA PRO A 825 47.06 -22.05 6.28
C PRO A 825 46.89 -20.77 5.44
N GLN A 826 45.73 -20.12 5.53
CA GLN A 826 45.45 -18.85 4.84
C GLN A 826 45.79 -17.60 5.66
N SER A 827 46.15 -17.76 6.93
CA SER A 827 46.57 -16.65 7.79
C SER A 827 47.98 -16.19 7.45
N LYS A 828 48.21 -14.87 7.53
CA LYS A 828 49.50 -14.22 7.32
C LYS A 828 50.36 -14.16 8.60
N GLY A 829 49.89 -14.73 9.72
CA GLY A 829 50.64 -14.74 10.98
C GLY A 829 49.91 -15.34 12.17
N THR A 830 50.44 -15.07 13.37
CA THR A 830 50.00 -15.62 14.66
C THR A 830 49.61 -14.52 15.64
N SER A 831 48.71 -13.63 15.21
CA SER A 831 48.26 -12.49 16.01
C SER A 831 46.86 -12.68 16.58
N CYS A 832 46.59 -12.04 17.71
CA CYS A 832 45.25 -11.93 18.27
C CYS A 832 45.06 -10.54 18.88
N GLN A 833 43.87 -9.99 18.68
CA GLN A 833 43.45 -8.70 19.20
C GLN A 833 42.12 -8.86 19.94
N ILE A 834 42.17 -8.79 21.27
CA ILE A 834 40.99 -8.96 22.14
C ILE A 834 40.45 -7.58 22.50
N ARG A 835 39.18 -7.34 22.19
CA ARG A 835 38.47 -6.10 22.53
C ARG A 835 37.89 -6.16 23.93
N GLN A 836 37.28 -7.28 24.31
CA GLN A 836 36.69 -7.59 25.62
C GLN A 836 36.78 -9.09 25.88
N PHE A 837 36.71 -9.51 27.14
CA PHE A 837 36.35 -10.89 27.48
C PHE A 837 34.83 -11.01 27.58
N VAL A 838 34.29 -12.20 27.37
CA VAL A 838 32.87 -12.50 27.60
C VAL A 838 32.76 -13.53 28.72
N VAL A 839 31.92 -13.26 29.72
CA VAL A 839 31.73 -14.14 30.88
C VAL A 839 30.23 -14.27 31.17
N ASN A 840 29.77 -15.48 31.46
CA ASN A 840 28.41 -15.71 31.97
C ASN A 840 28.47 -15.84 33.49
N ASP A 841 28.14 -14.75 34.19
CA ASP A 841 28.39 -14.59 35.63
C ASP A 841 27.37 -15.34 36.52
N SER A 842 27.61 -15.32 37.83
CA SER A 842 26.60 -15.56 38.87
C SER A 842 25.47 -14.54 38.76
N CYS A 843 24.24 -14.96 39.10
CA CYS A 843 23.23 -13.99 39.51
C CYS A 843 23.69 -13.36 40.84
N GLU A 844 23.92 -12.05 40.85
CA GLU A 844 23.92 -11.28 42.12
C GLU A 844 22.48 -11.07 42.62
#